data_AF-A0A7S9Q2P9-F1
#
_entry.id   AF-A0A7S9Q2P9-F1
#
_cell.length_a   1.000
_cell.length_b   1.000
_cell.length_c   1.000
_cell.angle_alpha   90.00
_cell.angle_beta   90.00
_cell.angle_gamma   90.00
#
_symmetry.space_group_name_H-M   'P 1'
#
loop_
_entity.id
_entity.type
_entity.pdbx_description
1 polymer ?
#
loop_
_entity_poly.entity_id
_entity_poly.type
_entity_poly.pdbx_seq_one_letter_code
_entity_poly.pdbx_strand_id
1 'polypeptide(L)'
;MTDIDVRLREDVHVLGELLGDTIRHQYGDEFLQKIEDIRHSAKADRRNAGEELSSTLGDLDDDELLPVARAFNQFLNLANMAEQYQLIRRRDADQPEPFEARVLPELLARLKQAGHDDQDLARQLAGLDIQLVLTAHPTEVSRRTLIQKYDAIAAQLAAQDHRDLTPAETAQIRDRLRRLIAEAWHTEEIRRTRPTPVDEAKWGFAVIEHSLWHAIPNHLRKVDHALQEATGQRLPLTAAPIRFASWMGGDRDGNPNVTAKVTREVLLLARWMAADLFLRDIDALAAELSMQQASTALREHVGDSPEPYRALLKQLRERLRATRSWAHSALSANVPPGPDVLVDNRELVAPLQLCHQSLHDCGMGIIADGPLLDCLRRAVTFGLFLVRLDVRQDAARHRDALSEITEYLGMGRYADWDEEQRIDFLEQELANRRPLLPAHFEPQDETAEVLATCREIAAAPGASLGSYVISMAGAASDVLAVQLLLKETGLTRPMRVVPLFETLADLDNAGPVMQRLLALPSYRAGLHGPQEVMIGYSDSAKDAGTTAAAWAQYRAQESLVRICAEHQVELLLFHGRGGTVGRGGGPAHAAILSQPPGSVAGRFRTTEQGEMIRFKFGLPGIAEQNLNLYLAAVLEATLLPPPPPQPAWRDLMDQMAADGVKAYRDVVREHPDFVEYFRQSTPEQELGRLPLGSRPAKRRAGGIESLRAIPWIFGWTQTRLMLPAWLGWETALNNALAAGQGPLLAQMREQWPFFRTRIDMLEMVLAKADAQIAEAYDQRLVQPHLLPLGTQLRDLLSQSCQVVLSLTGQQVLLAHSPETLEFIRLRNTYLDPLHRLQAELLARSRDRQAALDSPLEQALLVTIAGIAAGLRNTG
;
A
#
# COMPACT_ATOMS: atom_id res chain seq x y z
N MET A 1 33.69 -6.01 -3.90
CA MET A 1 32.36 -6.65 -3.93
C MET A 1 32.03 -7.01 -2.50
N THR A 2 31.06 -6.35 -1.88
CA THR A 2 30.56 -6.76 -0.57
C THR A 2 29.86 -8.11 -0.73
N ASP A 3 30.31 -9.09 0.04
CA ASP A 3 29.83 -10.47 0.01
C ASP A 3 28.49 -10.54 0.76
N ILE A 4 27.58 -11.43 0.33
CA ILE A 4 26.26 -11.61 0.97
C ILE A 4 26.45 -11.86 2.48
N ASP A 5 25.63 -11.27 3.36
CA ASP A 5 25.70 -11.55 4.81
C ASP A 5 25.65 -13.08 5.00
N VAL A 6 26.68 -13.63 5.64
CA VAL A 6 26.88 -15.07 5.78
C VAL A 6 25.65 -15.73 6.40
N ARG A 7 24.98 -15.06 7.35
CA ARG A 7 23.80 -15.58 8.04
C ARG A 7 22.57 -15.64 7.12
N LEU A 8 22.38 -14.63 6.26
CA LEU A 8 21.32 -14.67 5.25
C LEU A 8 21.55 -15.81 4.26
N ARG A 9 22.80 -15.99 3.82
CA ARG A 9 23.18 -17.09 2.93
C ARG A 9 22.92 -18.45 3.58
N GLU A 10 23.25 -18.61 4.86
CA GLU A 10 23.00 -19.83 5.63
C GLU A 10 21.51 -20.12 5.76
N ASP A 11 20.67 -19.14 6.09
CA ASP A 11 19.21 -19.33 6.19
C ASP A 11 18.61 -19.74 4.84
N VAL A 12 18.98 -19.04 3.76
CA VAL A 12 18.54 -19.39 2.40
C VAL A 12 18.98 -20.81 2.03
N HIS A 13 20.20 -21.19 2.38
CA HIS A 13 20.73 -22.53 2.13
C HIS A 13 19.95 -23.60 2.89
N VAL A 14 19.72 -23.42 4.19
CA VAL A 14 18.98 -24.37 5.03
C VAL A 14 17.54 -24.52 4.55
N LEU A 15 16.85 -23.42 4.26
CA LEU A 15 15.48 -23.48 3.75
C LEU A 15 15.43 -24.17 2.37
N GLY A 16 16.41 -23.89 1.50
CA GLY A 16 16.54 -24.54 0.20
C GLY A 16 16.81 -26.03 0.29
N GLU A 17 17.70 -26.46 1.20
CA GLU A 17 18.00 -27.87 1.47
C GLU A 17 16.75 -28.62 1.93
N LEU A 18 16.02 -28.06 2.91
CA LEU A 18 14.79 -28.68 3.43
C LEU A 18 13.67 -28.76 2.37
N LEU A 19 13.56 -27.78 1.48
CA LEU A 19 12.64 -27.84 0.34
C LEU A 19 13.08 -28.90 -0.67
N GLY A 20 14.37 -28.95 -1.01
CA GLY A 20 14.94 -29.96 -1.90
C GLY A 20 14.70 -31.38 -1.38
N ASP A 21 14.91 -31.60 -0.08
CA ASP A 21 14.58 -32.88 0.58
C ASP A 21 13.10 -33.21 0.46
N THR A 22 12.22 -32.22 0.65
CA THR A 22 10.76 -32.41 0.51
C THR A 22 10.38 -32.83 -0.91
N ILE A 23 10.96 -32.17 -1.91
CA ILE A 23 10.74 -32.48 -3.33
C ILE A 23 11.27 -33.88 -3.66
N ARG A 24 12.48 -34.22 -3.19
CA ARG A 24 13.09 -35.55 -3.37
C ARG A 24 12.19 -36.66 -2.85
N HIS A 25 11.60 -36.50 -1.67
CA HIS A 25 10.72 -37.51 -1.09
C HIS A 25 9.45 -37.74 -1.92
N GLN A 26 8.95 -36.72 -2.62
CA GLN A 26 7.73 -36.85 -3.43
C GLN A 26 8.01 -37.30 -4.87
N TYR A 27 9.01 -36.72 -5.52
CA TYR A 27 9.25 -36.87 -6.96
C TYR A 27 10.54 -37.62 -7.31
N GLY A 28 11.34 -38.00 -6.31
CA GLY A 28 12.60 -38.73 -6.49
C GLY A 28 13.81 -37.83 -6.80
N ASP A 29 14.99 -38.44 -6.84
CA ASP A 29 16.27 -37.75 -7.06
C ASP A 29 16.41 -37.17 -8.47
N GLU A 30 15.91 -37.88 -9.49
CA GLU A 30 16.00 -37.43 -10.89
C GLU A 30 15.27 -36.10 -11.12
N PHE A 31 14.09 -35.94 -10.52
CA PHE A 31 13.31 -34.71 -10.63
C PHE A 31 13.98 -33.54 -9.90
N LEU A 32 14.54 -33.79 -8.71
CA LEU A 32 15.30 -32.75 -8.01
C LEU A 32 16.54 -32.34 -8.82
N GLN A 33 17.26 -33.30 -9.40
CA GLN A 33 18.42 -33.02 -10.25
C GLN A 33 18.02 -32.16 -11.46
N LYS A 34 16.87 -32.44 -12.10
CA LYS A 34 16.33 -31.61 -13.19
C LYS A 34 16.09 -30.16 -12.75
N ILE A 35 15.53 -29.92 -11.55
CA ILE A 35 15.36 -28.56 -11.00
C ILE A 35 16.71 -27.87 -10.79
N GLU A 36 17.68 -28.59 -10.24
CA GLU A 36 19.04 -28.07 -10.01
C GLU A 36 19.75 -27.73 -11.34
N ASP A 37 19.61 -28.59 -12.36
CA ASP A 37 20.17 -28.38 -13.70
C ASP A 37 19.56 -27.14 -14.38
N ILE A 38 18.24 -26.96 -14.29
CA ILE A 38 17.56 -25.74 -14.78
C ILE A 38 18.09 -24.50 -14.05
N ARG A 39 18.27 -24.57 -12.72
CA ARG A 39 18.81 -23.45 -11.92
C ARG A 39 20.26 -23.13 -12.31
N HIS A 40 21.10 -24.15 -12.49
CA HIS A 40 22.50 -23.99 -12.90
C HIS A 40 22.61 -23.40 -14.31
N SER A 41 21.77 -23.88 -15.23
CA SER A 41 21.70 -23.39 -16.61
C SER A 41 21.23 -21.94 -16.67
N ALA A 42 20.19 -21.55 -15.91
CA ALA A 42 19.76 -20.15 -15.80
C ALA A 42 20.86 -19.22 -15.27
N LYS A 43 21.66 -19.70 -14.32
CA LYS A 43 22.81 -18.94 -13.79
C LYS A 43 23.97 -18.83 -14.79
N ALA A 44 24.19 -19.85 -15.62
CA ALA A 44 25.20 -19.86 -16.67
C ALA A 44 24.79 -19.00 -17.87
N ASP A 45 23.49 -18.98 -18.20
CA ASP A 45 22.88 -18.19 -19.29
C ASP A 45 23.07 -16.68 -19.10
N ARG A 46 23.02 -16.18 -17.85
CA ARG A 46 23.45 -14.80 -17.51
C ARG A 46 24.88 -14.45 -17.96
N ARG A 47 25.73 -15.46 -18.19
CA ARG A 47 27.13 -15.29 -18.60
C ARG A 47 27.35 -15.54 -20.10
N ASN A 48 26.52 -16.38 -20.74
CA ASN A 48 26.61 -16.74 -22.16
C ASN A 48 25.19 -16.98 -22.71
N ALA A 49 24.75 -16.23 -23.71
CA ALA A 49 23.41 -16.32 -24.32
C ALA A 49 23.05 -17.78 -24.71
N GLY A 50 22.14 -18.41 -23.96
CA GLY A 50 21.96 -19.86 -23.91
C GLY A 50 20.70 -20.35 -24.60
N GLU A 51 20.89 -20.97 -25.78
CA GLU A 51 19.88 -21.81 -26.44
C GLU A 51 19.54 -23.08 -25.61
N GLU A 52 20.49 -23.56 -24.80
CA GLU A 52 20.42 -24.82 -24.06
C GLU A 52 19.29 -24.87 -23.00
N LEU A 53 19.08 -23.77 -22.26
CA LEU A 53 17.99 -23.68 -21.28
C LEU A 53 16.60 -23.68 -21.94
N SER A 54 16.48 -23.05 -23.12
CA SER A 54 15.22 -23.00 -23.85
C SER A 54 14.83 -24.37 -24.38
N SER A 55 15.81 -25.18 -24.84
CA SER A 55 15.55 -26.59 -25.19
C SER A 55 15.13 -27.42 -23.98
N THR A 56 15.82 -27.32 -22.83
CA THR A 56 15.47 -28.11 -21.64
C THR A 56 14.06 -27.79 -21.12
N LEU A 57 13.64 -26.53 -21.17
CA LEU A 57 12.27 -26.13 -20.81
C LEU A 57 11.25 -26.55 -21.88
N GLY A 58 11.64 -26.53 -23.16
CA GLY A 58 10.85 -27.02 -24.30
C GLY A 58 10.55 -28.51 -24.21
N ASP A 59 11.46 -29.30 -23.65
CA ASP A 59 11.33 -30.75 -23.52
C ASP A 59 10.56 -31.20 -22.26
N LEU A 60 10.10 -30.27 -21.41
CA LEU A 60 9.28 -30.61 -20.24
C LEU A 60 7.90 -31.12 -20.67
N ASP A 61 7.54 -32.29 -20.13
CA ASP A 61 6.20 -32.86 -20.26
C ASP A 61 5.16 -32.02 -19.50
N ASP A 62 3.91 -32.07 -19.94
CA ASP A 62 2.82 -31.23 -19.39
C ASP A 62 2.57 -31.48 -17.89
N ASP A 63 2.84 -32.70 -17.39
CA ASP A 63 2.73 -33.08 -15.97
C ASP A 63 3.90 -32.59 -15.12
N GLU A 64 5.04 -32.23 -15.73
CA GLU A 64 6.21 -31.66 -15.05
C GLU A 64 6.16 -30.14 -14.92
N LEU A 65 5.42 -29.45 -15.82
CA LEU A 65 5.35 -27.99 -15.86
C LEU A 65 4.96 -27.36 -14.52
N LEU A 66 3.89 -27.86 -13.90
CA LEU A 66 3.37 -27.31 -12.64
C LEU A 66 4.32 -27.61 -11.46
N PRO A 67 4.77 -28.86 -11.22
CA PRO A 67 5.77 -29.14 -10.19
C PRO A 67 7.04 -28.29 -10.31
N VAL A 68 7.58 -28.08 -11.51
CA VAL A 68 8.78 -27.25 -11.74
C VAL A 68 8.49 -25.77 -11.42
N ALA A 69 7.38 -25.22 -11.90
CA ALA A 69 6.99 -23.84 -11.60
C ALA A 69 6.84 -23.62 -10.09
N ARG A 70 6.21 -24.56 -9.39
CA ARG A 70 6.01 -24.53 -7.94
C ARG A 70 7.33 -24.61 -7.18
N ALA A 71 8.27 -25.45 -7.62
CA ALA A 71 9.57 -25.55 -6.98
C ALA A 71 10.28 -24.19 -6.96
N PHE A 72 10.43 -23.54 -8.11
CA PHE A 72 11.08 -22.23 -8.20
C PHE A 72 10.32 -21.14 -7.44
N ASN A 73 8.98 -21.15 -7.48
CA ASN A 73 8.17 -20.22 -6.69
C ASN A 73 8.39 -20.40 -5.18
N GLN A 74 8.46 -21.64 -4.69
CA GLN A 74 8.69 -21.91 -3.26
C GLN A 74 10.13 -21.56 -2.84
N PHE A 75 11.14 -21.85 -3.67
CA PHE A 75 12.51 -21.37 -3.40
C PHE A 75 12.54 -19.84 -3.25
N LEU A 76 11.86 -19.11 -4.15
CA LEU A 76 11.77 -17.66 -4.08
C LEU A 76 11.01 -17.17 -2.85
N ASN A 77 9.89 -17.81 -2.48
CA ASN A 77 9.14 -17.47 -1.28
C ASN A 77 9.97 -17.67 0.00
N LEU A 78 10.71 -18.77 0.10
CA LEU A 78 11.60 -19.04 1.23
C LEU A 78 12.77 -18.05 1.28
N ALA A 79 13.37 -17.70 0.13
CA ALA A 79 14.40 -16.67 0.06
C ALA A 79 13.88 -15.30 0.49
N ASN A 80 12.66 -14.93 0.07
CA ASN A 80 11.99 -13.71 0.53
C ASN A 80 11.76 -13.72 2.05
N MET A 81 11.44 -14.88 2.66
CA MET A 81 11.25 -14.97 4.12
C MET A 81 12.55 -14.84 4.89
N ALA A 82 13.63 -15.45 4.41
CA ALA A 82 14.96 -15.26 4.98
C ALA A 82 15.41 -13.78 4.89
N GLU A 83 15.16 -13.14 3.75
CA GLU A 83 15.43 -11.70 3.56
C GLU A 83 14.62 -10.83 4.53
N GLN A 84 13.31 -11.08 4.67
CA GLN A 84 12.47 -10.35 5.62
C GLN A 84 12.92 -10.54 7.07
N TYR A 85 13.30 -11.77 7.45
CA TYR A 85 13.82 -12.03 8.78
C TYR A 85 15.15 -11.30 9.02
N GLN A 86 16.04 -11.26 8.03
CA GLN A 86 17.33 -10.57 8.13
C GLN A 86 17.19 -9.09 8.53
N LEU A 87 16.16 -8.38 8.03
CA LEU A 87 15.89 -6.98 8.38
C LEU A 87 15.59 -6.75 9.86
N ILE A 88 15.05 -7.77 10.54
CA ILE A 88 14.67 -7.73 11.96
C ILE A 88 15.48 -8.69 12.83
N ARG A 89 16.56 -9.25 12.27
CA ARG A 89 17.41 -10.20 12.98
C ARG A 89 17.93 -9.57 14.26
N ARG A 90 18.07 -10.40 15.30
CA ARG A 90 18.76 -10.00 16.52
C ARG A 90 20.19 -9.57 16.17
N ARG A 91 20.57 -8.40 16.68
CA ARG A 91 21.92 -7.86 16.53
C ARG A 91 22.72 -8.05 17.80
N ASP A 92 24.03 -8.23 17.63
CA ASP A 92 24.96 -8.24 18.74
C ASP A 92 25.22 -6.80 19.24
N ALA A 93 25.68 -6.67 20.49
CA ALA A 93 25.88 -5.36 21.12
C ALA A 93 26.94 -4.48 20.44
N ASP A 94 27.83 -5.06 19.64
CA ASP A 94 28.87 -4.40 18.87
C ASP A 94 28.44 -4.05 17.44
N GLN A 95 27.28 -4.53 16.98
CA GLN A 95 26.73 -4.21 15.68
C GLN A 95 25.98 -2.86 15.73
N PRO A 96 26.16 -1.98 14.72
CA PRO A 96 25.43 -0.73 14.69
C PRO A 96 23.93 -0.98 14.56
N GLU A 97 23.13 -0.14 15.22
CA GLU A 97 21.68 -0.20 15.07
C GLU A 97 21.26 0.17 13.62
N PRO A 98 20.21 -0.47 13.09
CA PRO A 98 19.68 -0.11 11.78
C PRO A 98 19.14 1.33 11.77
N PHE A 99 19.15 1.97 10.61
CA PHE A 99 18.66 3.34 10.44
C PHE A 99 17.22 3.50 10.96
N GLU A 100 16.38 2.51 10.70
CA GLU A 100 14.98 2.44 11.10
C GLU A 100 14.77 2.54 12.62
N ALA A 101 15.74 2.08 13.42
CA ALA A 101 15.65 2.17 14.88
C ALA A 101 16.13 3.55 15.40
N ARG A 102 17.22 4.08 14.83
CA ARG A 102 17.87 5.31 15.28
C ARG A 102 17.27 6.61 14.71
N VAL A 103 16.48 6.52 13.64
CA VAL A 103 15.95 7.69 12.91
C VAL A 103 15.23 8.71 13.79
N LEU A 104 14.35 8.26 14.70
CA LEU A 104 13.61 9.16 15.58
C LEU A 104 14.50 9.75 16.69
N PRO A 105 15.27 8.96 17.47
CA PRO A 105 16.21 9.51 18.45
C PRO A 105 17.19 10.53 17.84
N GLU A 106 17.77 10.23 16.66
CA GLU A 106 18.67 11.14 15.95
C GLU A 106 17.96 12.42 15.50
N LEU A 107 16.71 12.31 15.01
CA LEU A 107 15.89 13.47 14.65
C LEU A 107 15.60 14.34 15.88
N LEU A 108 15.16 13.75 16.99
CA LEU A 108 14.89 14.51 18.22
C LEU A 108 16.13 15.26 18.70
N ALA A 109 17.30 14.62 18.67
CA ALA A 109 18.57 15.27 19.00
C ALA A 109 18.88 16.46 18.07
N ARG A 110 18.69 16.30 16.75
CA ARG A 110 18.86 17.38 15.76
C ARG A 110 17.89 18.54 15.99
N LEU A 111 16.62 18.24 16.29
CA LEU A 111 15.60 19.26 16.58
C LEU A 111 15.93 20.03 17.86
N LYS A 112 16.42 19.36 18.90
CA LYS A 112 16.89 20.05 20.12
C LYS A 112 18.09 20.96 19.84
N GLN A 113 19.05 20.50 19.04
CA GLN A 113 20.20 21.32 18.63
C GLN A 113 19.77 22.53 17.78
N ALA A 114 18.70 22.40 17.00
CA ALA A 114 18.10 23.49 16.24
C ALA A 114 17.27 24.47 17.11
N GLY A 115 17.12 24.21 18.41
CA GLY A 115 16.48 25.13 19.37
C GLY A 115 14.98 24.93 19.57
N HIS A 116 14.41 23.80 19.17
CA HIS A 116 13.00 23.49 19.45
C HIS A 116 12.76 23.19 20.94
N ASP A 117 11.68 23.74 21.51
CA ASP A 117 11.28 23.53 22.91
C ASP A 117 10.79 22.11 23.19
N ASP A 118 11.11 21.59 24.38
CA ASP A 118 10.82 20.22 24.80
C ASP A 118 9.30 19.93 24.89
N GLN A 119 8.49 20.87 25.37
CA GLN A 119 7.03 20.69 25.46
C GLN A 119 6.38 20.81 24.08
N ASP A 120 6.87 21.72 23.25
CA ASP A 120 6.38 21.87 21.88
C ASP A 120 6.67 20.62 21.03
N LEU A 121 7.86 20.03 21.15
CA LEU A 121 8.20 18.77 20.48
C LEU A 121 7.26 17.63 20.90
N ALA A 122 7.01 17.47 22.20
CA ALA A 122 6.06 16.47 22.70
C ALA A 122 4.65 16.69 22.16
N ARG A 123 4.19 17.96 22.10
CA ARG A 123 2.87 18.32 21.57
C ARG A 123 2.76 18.06 20.08
N GLN A 124 3.77 18.43 19.30
CA GLN A 124 3.84 18.19 17.85
C GLN A 124 3.86 16.70 17.54
N LEU A 125 4.71 15.93 18.21
CA LEU A 125 4.80 14.47 18.03
C LEU A 125 3.48 13.77 18.39
N ALA A 126 2.84 14.16 19.49
CA ALA A 126 1.54 13.61 19.90
C ALA A 126 0.40 14.00 18.95
N GLY A 127 0.51 15.17 18.31
CA GLY A 127 -0.50 15.76 17.43
C GLY A 127 -0.38 15.36 15.96
N LEU A 128 0.64 14.59 15.57
CA LEU A 128 0.76 14.10 14.19
C LEU A 128 -0.50 13.31 13.78
N ASP A 129 -0.91 13.44 12.53
CA ASP A 129 -2.01 12.65 11.95
C ASP A 129 -1.52 11.94 10.69
N ILE A 130 -0.92 10.76 10.90
CA ILE A 130 -0.43 9.89 9.83
C ILE A 130 -1.48 8.82 9.58
N GLN A 131 -2.06 8.79 8.38
CA GLN A 131 -3.12 7.84 8.01
C GLN A 131 -2.63 6.92 6.89
N LEU A 132 -2.41 5.64 7.25
CA LEU A 132 -1.97 4.59 6.34
C LEU A 132 -3.20 3.85 5.81
N VAL A 133 -3.49 4.01 4.52
CA VAL A 133 -4.69 3.46 3.88
C VAL A 133 -4.39 2.12 3.24
N LEU A 134 -4.80 1.03 3.90
CA LEU A 134 -4.61 -0.34 3.44
C LEU A 134 -5.48 -0.62 2.22
N THR A 135 -4.92 -1.34 1.24
CA THR A 135 -5.64 -1.65 0.01
C THR A 135 -5.52 -3.11 -0.38
N ALA A 136 -6.47 -3.60 -1.20
CA ALA A 136 -6.45 -4.98 -1.67
C ALA A 136 -5.18 -5.28 -2.47
N HIS A 137 -4.61 -6.46 -2.25
CA HIS A 137 -3.46 -6.92 -3.01
C HIS A 137 -3.89 -7.30 -4.43
N PRO A 138 -3.36 -6.62 -5.48
CA PRO A 138 -3.86 -6.77 -6.84
C PRO A 138 -3.62 -8.19 -7.39
N THR A 139 -2.56 -8.85 -6.93
CA THR A 139 -2.12 -10.14 -7.44
C THR A 139 -1.97 -11.23 -6.38
N GLU A 140 -2.62 -11.10 -5.22
CA GLU A 140 -2.47 -12.10 -4.14
C GLU A 140 -3.23 -13.36 -4.51
N VAL A 141 -2.51 -14.27 -5.14
CA VAL A 141 -2.99 -15.63 -5.37
C VAL A 141 -2.78 -16.52 -4.15
N SER A 142 -1.87 -16.15 -3.24
CA SER A 142 -1.53 -17.00 -2.10
C SER A 142 -2.69 -17.06 -1.11
N ARG A 143 -2.88 -18.25 -0.53
CA ARG A 143 -3.90 -18.48 0.48
C ARG A 143 -3.43 -17.97 1.85
N ARG A 144 -4.39 -17.55 2.67
CA ARG A 144 -4.14 -17.18 4.09
C ARG A 144 -3.36 -18.26 4.84
N THR A 145 -3.65 -19.53 4.55
CA THR A 145 -2.98 -20.69 5.15
C THR A 145 -1.49 -20.73 4.87
N LEU A 146 -1.04 -20.30 3.69
CA LEU A 146 0.38 -20.22 3.35
C LEU A 146 1.07 -19.07 4.07
N ILE A 147 0.40 -17.92 4.17
CA ILE A 147 0.93 -16.75 4.89
C ILE A 147 1.24 -17.13 6.35
N GLN A 148 0.30 -17.79 7.03
CA GLN A 148 0.51 -18.27 8.41
C GLN A 148 1.69 -19.24 8.53
N LYS A 149 1.95 -20.06 7.51
CA LYS A 149 3.13 -20.95 7.49
C LYS A 149 4.41 -20.15 7.32
N TYR A 150 4.40 -19.14 6.46
CA TYR A 150 5.56 -18.25 6.26
C TYR A 150 5.90 -17.46 7.52
N ASP A 151 4.90 -16.94 8.24
CA ASP A 151 5.11 -16.27 9.53
C ASP A 151 5.68 -17.24 10.57
N ALA A 152 5.19 -18.49 10.59
CA ALA A 152 5.72 -19.54 11.47
C ALA A 152 7.16 -19.93 11.10
N ILE A 153 7.53 -19.92 9.81
CA ILE A 153 8.91 -20.14 9.35
C ILE A 153 9.80 -19.01 9.86
N ALA A 154 9.39 -17.75 9.71
CA ALA A 154 10.14 -16.60 10.22
C ALA A 154 10.34 -16.70 11.76
N ALA A 155 9.33 -17.16 12.50
CA ALA A 155 9.46 -17.39 13.93
C ALA A 155 10.46 -18.51 14.28
N GLN A 156 10.60 -19.54 13.44
CA GLN A 156 11.62 -20.57 13.63
C GLN A 156 13.03 -20.06 13.29
N LEU A 157 13.18 -19.22 12.27
CA LEU A 157 14.46 -18.54 11.99
C LEU A 157 14.87 -17.66 13.18
N ALA A 158 13.92 -16.94 13.77
CA ALA A 158 14.14 -16.18 14.99
C ALA A 158 14.57 -17.04 16.18
N ALA A 159 13.92 -18.19 16.38
CA ALA A 159 14.28 -19.13 17.42
C ALA A 159 15.70 -19.72 17.20
N GLN A 160 16.10 -19.95 15.95
CA GLN A 160 17.40 -20.50 15.58
C GLN A 160 18.57 -19.53 15.81
N ASP A 161 18.30 -18.22 15.82
CA ASP A 161 19.31 -17.16 15.98
C ASP A 161 19.86 -17.04 17.42
N HIS A 162 19.35 -17.85 18.35
CA HIS A 162 19.85 -17.96 19.72
C HIS A 162 21.19 -18.71 19.77
N ARG A 163 22.18 -18.13 20.47
CA ARG A 163 23.54 -18.69 20.61
C ARG A 163 23.65 -19.78 21.68
N ASP A 164 22.62 -19.92 22.51
CA ASP A 164 22.58 -20.75 23.71
C ASP A 164 21.72 -22.02 23.53
N LEU A 165 21.36 -22.35 22.28
CA LEU A 165 20.55 -23.53 21.97
C LEU A 165 21.33 -24.83 22.22
N THR A 166 20.68 -25.77 22.92
CA THR A 166 21.14 -27.15 23.02
C THR A 166 20.97 -27.89 21.68
N PRO A 167 21.73 -28.97 21.43
CA PRO A 167 21.56 -29.78 20.22
C PRO A 167 20.13 -30.30 20.02
N ALA A 168 19.40 -30.58 21.12
CA ALA A 168 18.02 -31.02 21.06
C ALA A 168 17.06 -29.91 20.62
N GLU A 169 17.25 -28.68 21.11
CA GLU A 169 16.45 -27.51 20.69
C GLU A 169 16.70 -27.16 19.22
N THR A 170 17.96 -27.15 18.79
CA THR A 170 18.31 -26.94 17.37
C THR A 170 17.67 -28.00 16.47
N ALA A 171 17.69 -29.28 16.88
CA ALA A 171 17.02 -30.35 16.15
C ALA A 171 15.50 -30.14 16.09
N GLN A 172 14.86 -29.74 17.20
CA GLN A 172 13.42 -29.46 17.24
C GLN A 172 13.02 -28.29 16.32
N ILE A 173 13.81 -27.22 16.28
CA ILE A 173 13.59 -26.08 15.38
C ILE A 173 13.71 -26.54 13.92
N ARG A 174 14.77 -27.30 13.57
CA ARG A 174 14.97 -27.84 12.22
C ARG A 174 13.83 -28.78 11.81
N ASP A 175 13.35 -29.63 12.73
CA ASP A 175 12.21 -30.52 12.48
C ASP A 175 10.89 -29.75 12.31
N ARG A 176 10.71 -28.64 13.03
CA ARG A 176 9.55 -27.76 12.82
C ARG A 176 9.63 -27.04 11.48
N LEU A 177 10.79 -26.52 11.09
CA LEU A 177 11.02 -25.94 9.76
C LEU A 177 10.71 -26.95 8.65
N ARG A 178 11.25 -28.19 8.76
CA ARG A 178 10.97 -29.25 7.78
C ARG A 178 9.48 -29.50 7.61
N ARG A 179 8.73 -29.59 8.72
CA ARG A 179 7.26 -29.77 8.68
C ARG A 179 6.55 -28.59 8.03
N LEU A 180 6.90 -27.35 8.39
CA LEU A 180 6.27 -26.16 7.83
C LEU A 180 6.52 -26.03 6.32
N ILE A 181 7.74 -26.35 5.85
CA ILE A 181 8.11 -26.35 4.44
C ILE A 181 7.33 -27.45 3.69
N ALA A 182 7.26 -28.66 4.24
CA ALA A 182 6.47 -29.74 3.67
C ALA A 182 4.97 -29.40 3.61
N GLU A 183 4.42 -28.80 4.67
CA GLU A 183 3.05 -28.31 4.68
C GLU A 183 2.81 -27.24 3.61
N ALA A 184 3.74 -26.30 3.41
CA ALA A 184 3.63 -25.29 2.36
C ALA A 184 3.69 -25.93 0.97
N TRP A 185 4.59 -26.88 0.75
CA TRP A 185 4.75 -27.63 -0.49
C TRP A 185 3.52 -28.48 -0.86
N HIS A 186 2.86 -29.10 0.11
CA HIS A 186 1.65 -29.89 -0.14
C HIS A 186 0.35 -29.08 -0.07
N THR A 187 0.42 -27.77 0.19
CA THR A 187 -0.73 -26.87 0.14
C THR A 187 -0.82 -26.21 -1.23
N GLU A 188 -1.99 -26.27 -1.85
CA GLU A 188 -2.26 -25.59 -3.13
C GLU A 188 -2.07 -24.07 -2.98
N GLU A 189 -1.17 -23.50 -3.78
CA GLU A 189 -0.75 -22.10 -3.69
C GLU A 189 -1.79 -21.13 -4.24
N ILE A 190 -2.40 -21.50 -5.36
CA ILE A 190 -3.26 -20.62 -6.14
C ILE A 190 -4.73 -20.81 -5.75
N ARG A 191 -5.47 -19.70 -5.76
CA ARG A 191 -6.93 -19.71 -5.66
C ARG A 191 -7.54 -20.10 -7.00
N ARG A 192 -8.48 -21.05 -6.98
CA ARG A 192 -9.28 -21.41 -8.16
C ARG A 192 -10.38 -20.39 -8.44
N THR A 193 -10.89 -19.75 -7.40
CA THR A 193 -11.95 -18.76 -7.47
C THR A 193 -11.42 -17.36 -7.19
N ARG A 194 -11.98 -16.39 -7.91
CA ARG A 194 -11.68 -14.97 -7.68
C ARG A 194 -12.11 -14.57 -6.26
N PRO A 195 -11.26 -13.85 -5.49
CA PRO A 195 -11.65 -13.39 -4.17
C PRO A 195 -12.83 -12.41 -4.26
N THR A 196 -13.73 -12.50 -3.29
CA THR A 196 -14.76 -11.47 -3.12
C THR A 196 -14.13 -10.23 -2.45
N PRO A 197 -14.71 -9.03 -2.61
CA PRO A 197 -14.22 -7.86 -1.87
C PRO A 197 -14.24 -8.04 -0.34
N VAL A 198 -15.13 -8.89 0.18
CA VAL A 198 -15.19 -9.25 1.60
C VAL A 198 -13.96 -10.09 2.00
N ASP A 199 -13.50 -11.00 1.14
CA ASP A 199 -12.27 -11.77 1.38
C ASP A 199 -11.04 -10.87 1.41
N GLU A 200 -11.01 -9.85 0.54
CA GLU A 200 -9.95 -8.83 0.54
C GLU A 200 -9.94 -8.05 1.86
N ALA A 201 -11.12 -7.62 2.36
CA ALA A 201 -11.22 -6.93 3.64
C ALA A 201 -10.76 -7.80 4.82
N LYS A 202 -11.16 -9.08 4.85
CA LYS A 202 -10.71 -10.05 5.88
C LYS A 202 -9.19 -10.24 5.86
N TRP A 203 -8.56 -10.17 4.70
CA TRP A 203 -7.10 -10.23 4.59
C TRP A 203 -6.44 -9.00 5.22
N GLY A 204 -6.96 -7.80 4.96
CA GLY A 204 -6.51 -6.58 5.64
C GLY A 204 -6.64 -6.67 7.16
N PHE A 205 -7.74 -7.25 7.67
CA PHE A 205 -7.93 -7.45 9.10
C PHE A 205 -6.94 -8.45 9.71
N ALA A 206 -6.54 -9.47 8.95
CA ALA A 206 -5.56 -10.45 9.41
C ALA A 206 -4.17 -9.80 9.60
N VAL A 207 -3.77 -8.84 8.75
CA VAL A 207 -2.53 -8.08 8.94
C VAL A 207 -2.58 -7.26 10.23
N ILE A 208 -3.77 -6.71 10.55
CA ILE A 208 -3.95 -6.00 11.82
C ILE A 208 -3.83 -6.96 13.00
N GLU A 209 -4.61 -8.05 13.01
CA GLU A 209 -4.62 -9.06 14.07
C GLU A 209 -3.22 -9.64 14.35
N HIS A 210 -2.49 -10.05 13.31
CA HIS A 210 -1.26 -10.81 13.46
C HIS A 210 -0.01 -9.94 13.63
N SER A 211 -0.05 -8.68 13.19
CA SER A 211 1.13 -7.82 13.19
C SER A 211 0.88 -6.46 13.83
N LEU A 212 0.00 -5.62 13.24
CA LEU A 212 -0.16 -4.23 13.70
C LEU A 212 -0.73 -4.13 15.13
N TRP A 213 -1.52 -5.10 15.57
CA TRP A 213 -2.04 -5.19 16.93
C TRP A 213 -0.92 -5.29 17.98
N HIS A 214 0.21 -5.91 17.61
CA HIS A 214 1.40 -6.02 18.44
C HIS A 214 2.39 -4.88 18.18
N ALA A 215 2.62 -4.53 16.92
CA ALA A 215 3.60 -3.52 16.53
C ALA A 215 3.27 -2.11 17.04
N ILE A 216 2.00 -1.70 17.01
CA ILE A 216 1.60 -0.34 17.45
C ILE A 216 1.97 -0.05 18.91
N PRO A 217 1.55 -0.85 19.90
CA PRO A 217 1.93 -0.57 21.29
C PRO A 217 3.44 -0.66 21.52
N ASN A 218 4.13 -1.62 20.90
CA ASN A 218 5.60 -1.73 20.99
C ASN A 218 6.30 -0.48 20.43
N HIS A 219 5.88 -0.04 19.25
CA HIS A 219 6.40 1.16 18.60
C HIS A 219 6.14 2.40 19.46
N LEU A 220 4.90 2.62 19.92
CA LEU A 220 4.57 3.80 20.74
C LEU A 220 5.30 3.80 22.09
N ARG A 221 5.64 2.63 22.64
CA ARG A 221 6.50 2.52 23.83
C ARG A 221 7.93 2.97 23.54
N LYS A 222 8.51 2.58 22.40
CA LYS A 222 9.83 3.06 21.94
C LYS A 222 9.83 4.57 21.69
N VAL A 223 8.75 5.08 21.09
CA VAL A 223 8.54 6.52 20.87
C VAL A 223 8.46 7.29 22.19
N ASP A 224 7.66 6.79 23.15
CA ASP A 224 7.54 7.38 24.49
C ASP A 224 8.89 7.41 25.22
N HIS A 225 9.68 6.34 25.11
CA HIS A 225 11.02 6.27 25.69
C HIS A 225 11.98 7.28 25.04
N ALA A 226 12.05 7.30 23.70
CA ALA A 226 12.90 8.23 22.98
C ALA A 226 12.53 9.70 23.25
N LEU A 227 11.23 10.00 23.35
CA LEU A 227 10.75 11.32 23.72
C LEU A 227 11.15 11.68 25.16
N GLN A 228 10.99 10.77 26.11
CA GLN A 228 11.33 10.99 27.51
C GLN A 228 12.84 11.20 27.71
N GLU A 229 13.68 10.41 27.05
CA GLU A 229 15.14 10.55 27.08
C GLU A 229 15.58 11.89 26.48
N ALA A 230 14.98 12.29 25.36
CA ALA A 230 15.34 13.52 24.68
C ALA A 230 14.83 14.77 25.42
N THR A 231 13.59 14.77 25.91
CA THR A 231 12.85 16.00 26.32
C THR A 231 12.38 16.00 27.78
N GLY A 232 12.45 14.86 28.48
CA GLY A 232 11.84 14.71 29.79
C GLY A 232 10.31 14.61 29.79
N GLN A 233 9.67 14.66 28.61
CA GLN A 233 8.22 14.57 28.44
C GLN A 233 7.77 13.16 28.02
N ARG A 234 6.55 12.78 28.41
CA ARG A 234 5.92 11.52 28.02
C ARG A 234 4.85 11.74 26.95
N LEU A 235 4.60 10.70 26.15
CA LEU A 235 3.54 10.69 25.15
C LEU A 235 2.16 10.56 25.84
N PRO A 236 1.22 11.51 25.65
CA PRO A 236 -0.10 11.45 26.28
C PRO A 236 -0.84 10.14 25.96
N LEU A 237 -1.66 9.61 26.89
CA LEU A 237 -2.42 8.37 26.69
C LEU A 237 -3.35 8.40 25.45
N THR A 238 -3.84 9.58 25.11
CA THR A 238 -4.72 9.82 23.96
C THR A 238 -3.98 9.96 22.64
N ALA A 239 -2.63 10.00 22.66
CA ALA A 239 -1.85 10.13 21.45
C ALA A 239 -1.93 8.86 20.60
N ALA A 240 -2.28 9.06 19.34
CA ALA A 240 -2.22 8.06 18.30
C ALA A 240 -1.73 8.78 17.04
N PRO A 241 -0.42 9.02 16.90
CA PRO A 241 0.12 9.76 15.77
C PRO A 241 -0.05 9.03 14.43
N ILE A 242 -0.31 7.72 14.47
CA ILE A 242 -0.53 6.87 13.30
C ILE A 242 -1.90 6.19 13.42
N ARG A 243 -2.68 6.20 12.34
CA ARG A 243 -3.98 5.52 12.19
C ARG A 243 -4.06 4.75 10.89
N PHE A 244 -4.99 3.82 10.84
CA PHE A 244 -5.23 2.98 9.68
C PHE A 244 -6.62 3.25 9.08
N ALA A 245 -6.64 3.28 7.75
CA ALA A 245 -7.86 3.26 6.96
C ALA A 245 -7.79 2.12 5.95
N SER A 246 -8.90 1.87 5.25
CA SER A 246 -9.01 0.79 4.27
C SER A 246 -9.83 1.23 3.07
N TRP A 247 -9.46 0.73 1.88
CA TRP A 247 -10.29 0.79 0.67
C TRP A 247 -11.05 -0.52 0.39
N MET A 248 -10.70 -1.60 1.09
CA MET A 248 -11.27 -2.92 0.86
C MET A 248 -12.74 -2.93 1.28
N GLY A 249 -13.65 -3.09 0.32
CA GLY A 249 -15.11 -2.99 0.54
C GLY A 249 -15.73 -1.60 0.36
N GLY A 250 -14.91 -0.56 0.10
CA GLY A 250 -15.38 0.82 -0.08
C GLY A 250 -15.02 1.43 -1.43
N ASP A 251 -13.87 1.05 -2.01
CA ASP A 251 -13.48 1.47 -3.35
C ASP A 251 -14.15 0.63 -4.44
N ARG A 252 -15.10 1.28 -5.11
CA ARG A 252 -15.95 0.73 -6.17
C ARG A 252 -15.65 1.32 -7.55
N ASP A 253 -14.58 2.12 -7.70
CA ASP A 253 -14.19 2.68 -9.00
C ASP A 253 -13.93 1.56 -10.02
N GLY A 254 -14.89 1.44 -10.94
CA GLY A 254 -14.98 0.39 -11.95
C GLY A 254 -14.97 -1.03 -11.36
N ASN A 255 -15.42 -1.22 -10.12
CA ASN A 255 -15.60 -2.54 -9.54
C ASN A 255 -17.07 -2.77 -9.17
N PRO A 256 -17.89 -3.34 -10.08
CA PRO A 256 -19.31 -3.57 -9.81
C PRO A 256 -19.54 -4.60 -8.68
N ASN A 257 -18.52 -5.37 -8.30
CA ASN A 257 -18.60 -6.33 -7.20
C ASN A 257 -18.63 -5.64 -5.81
N VAL A 258 -18.28 -4.35 -5.73
CA VAL A 258 -18.36 -3.57 -4.49
C VAL A 258 -19.67 -2.77 -4.48
N THR A 259 -20.72 -3.44 -4.01
CA THR A 259 -22.06 -2.86 -3.86
C THR A 259 -22.23 -2.17 -2.50
N ALA A 260 -23.31 -1.41 -2.32
CA ALA A 260 -23.69 -0.86 -1.01
C ALA A 260 -23.78 -1.95 0.08
N LYS A 261 -24.30 -3.14 -0.26
CA LYS A 261 -24.38 -4.29 0.66
C LYS A 261 -23.00 -4.77 1.12
N VAL A 262 -22.02 -4.84 0.20
CA VAL A 262 -20.64 -5.22 0.53
C VAL A 262 -20.01 -4.21 1.49
N THR A 263 -20.21 -2.92 1.25
CA THR A 263 -19.73 -1.85 2.16
C THR A 263 -20.29 -2.03 3.57
N ARG A 264 -21.60 -2.26 3.69
CA ARG A 264 -22.25 -2.54 4.97
C ARG A 264 -21.67 -3.78 5.65
N GLU A 265 -21.50 -4.87 4.90
CA GLU A 265 -20.95 -6.12 5.42
C GLU A 265 -19.54 -5.92 5.98
N VAL A 266 -18.67 -5.23 5.24
CA VAL A 266 -17.30 -4.95 5.69
C VAL A 266 -17.27 -4.06 6.93
N LEU A 267 -18.12 -3.03 7.01
CA LEU A 267 -18.22 -2.18 8.21
C LEU A 267 -18.62 -3.00 9.45
N LEU A 268 -19.56 -3.93 9.30
CA LEU A 268 -19.99 -4.82 10.38
C LEU A 268 -18.91 -5.85 10.75
N LEU A 269 -18.20 -6.42 9.77
CA LEU A 269 -17.08 -7.34 10.02
C LEU A 269 -15.92 -6.64 10.74
N ALA A 270 -15.63 -5.39 10.41
CA ALA A 270 -14.61 -4.60 11.10
C ALA A 270 -14.99 -4.38 12.58
N ARG A 271 -16.26 -4.08 12.86
CA ARG A 271 -16.79 -3.99 14.23
C ARG A 271 -16.74 -5.32 14.97
N TRP A 272 -17.08 -6.42 14.31
CA TRP A 272 -16.97 -7.76 14.87
C TRP A 272 -15.53 -8.09 15.26
N MET A 273 -14.58 -7.82 14.35
CA MET A 273 -13.16 -8.10 14.56
C MET A 273 -12.58 -7.22 15.68
N ALA A 274 -12.88 -5.92 15.70
CA ALA A 274 -12.45 -5.04 16.79
C ALA A 274 -12.94 -5.56 18.14
N ALA A 275 -14.23 -5.90 18.25
CA ALA A 275 -14.79 -6.44 19.48
C ALA A 275 -14.14 -7.77 19.89
N ASP A 276 -13.81 -8.64 18.93
CA ASP A 276 -13.13 -9.91 19.22
C ASP A 276 -11.69 -9.71 19.71
N LEU A 277 -10.92 -8.83 19.08
CA LEU A 277 -9.53 -8.54 19.49
C LEU A 277 -9.48 -7.87 20.86
N PHE A 278 -10.33 -6.87 21.11
CA PHE A 278 -10.43 -6.27 22.45
C PHE A 278 -10.92 -7.27 23.48
N LEU A 279 -11.81 -8.21 23.14
CA LEU A 279 -12.25 -9.22 24.10
C LEU A 279 -11.07 -10.07 24.60
N ARG A 280 -10.15 -10.46 23.71
CA ARG A 280 -8.93 -11.20 24.06
C ARG A 280 -8.02 -10.38 25.00
N ASP A 281 -7.81 -9.11 24.68
CA ASP A 281 -7.03 -8.19 25.52
C ASP A 281 -7.67 -8.02 26.91
N ILE A 282 -8.99 -7.78 26.97
CA ILE A 282 -9.72 -7.59 28.23
C ILE A 282 -9.74 -8.88 29.06
N ASP A 283 -9.86 -10.06 28.45
CA ASP A 283 -9.79 -11.33 29.17
C ASP A 283 -8.42 -11.56 29.83
N ALA A 284 -7.32 -11.24 29.12
CA ALA A 284 -5.98 -11.29 29.69
C ALA A 284 -5.80 -10.28 30.83
N LEU A 285 -6.21 -9.02 30.61
CA LEU A 285 -6.15 -7.98 31.63
C LEU A 285 -6.99 -8.32 32.87
N ALA A 286 -8.17 -8.89 32.70
CA ALA A 286 -9.02 -9.30 33.81
C ALA A 286 -8.38 -10.41 34.64
N ALA A 287 -7.58 -11.28 34.04
CA ALA A 287 -6.81 -12.29 34.77
C ALA A 287 -5.69 -11.63 35.60
N GLU A 288 -4.93 -10.72 35.00
CA GLU A 288 -3.74 -10.09 35.60
C GLU A 288 -4.08 -9.02 36.66
N LEU A 289 -5.06 -8.13 36.40
CA LEU A 289 -5.39 -7.00 37.28
C LEU A 289 -6.25 -7.43 38.48
N SER A 290 -5.63 -8.20 39.37
CA SER A 290 -6.20 -8.77 40.60
C SER A 290 -6.09 -7.86 41.84
N MET A 291 -5.46 -6.70 41.69
CA MET A 291 -5.11 -5.83 42.82
C MET A 291 -6.34 -5.29 43.56
N GLN A 292 -6.28 -5.29 44.89
CA GLN A 292 -7.36 -4.82 45.77
C GLN A 292 -7.33 -3.30 45.99
N GLN A 293 -6.13 -2.68 46.00
CA GLN A 293 -5.98 -1.26 46.27
C GLN A 293 -6.36 -0.45 45.02
N ALA A 294 -7.28 0.49 45.18
CA ALA A 294 -7.83 1.31 44.11
C ALA A 294 -8.16 2.71 44.62
N SER A 295 -8.09 3.67 43.70
CA SER A 295 -8.53 5.05 43.89
C SER A 295 -10.00 5.12 44.30
N THR A 296 -10.39 6.23 44.93
CA THR A 296 -11.79 6.50 45.28
C THR A 296 -12.69 6.47 44.04
N ALA A 297 -12.26 7.07 42.93
CA ALA A 297 -13.02 7.12 41.69
C ALA A 297 -13.34 5.73 41.12
N LEU A 298 -12.37 4.80 41.14
CA LEU A 298 -12.62 3.43 40.68
C LEU A 298 -13.58 2.69 41.63
N ARG A 299 -13.43 2.86 42.95
CA ARG A 299 -14.31 2.25 43.96
C ARG A 299 -15.75 2.75 43.86
N GLU A 300 -15.94 4.04 43.62
CA GLU A 300 -17.27 4.62 43.40
C GLU A 300 -17.94 4.05 42.14
N HIS A 301 -17.16 3.75 41.09
CA HIS A 301 -17.68 3.19 39.85
C HIS A 301 -18.13 1.72 39.99
N VAL A 302 -17.32 0.88 40.65
CA VAL A 302 -17.61 -0.57 40.73
C VAL A 302 -18.34 -1.01 42.00
N GLY A 303 -18.42 -0.13 43.00
CA GLY A 303 -18.98 -0.44 44.32
C GLY A 303 -18.03 -1.23 45.22
N ASP A 304 -18.60 -1.91 46.22
CA ASP A 304 -17.84 -2.72 47.17
C ASP A 304 -17.40 -4.05 46.52
N SER A 305 -16.23 -4.03 45.88
CA SER A 305 -15.60 -5.19 45.25
C SER A 305 -14.19 -5.42 45.80
N PRO A 306 -13.83 -6.66 46.17
CA PRO A 306 -12.46 -6.98 46.59
C PRO A 306 -11.45 -6.90 45.44
N GLU A 307 -11.90 -6.95 44.18
CA GLU A 307 -11.06 -6.90 42.99
C GLU A 307 -11.59 -5.83 42.01
N PRO A 308 -11.46 -4.53 42.34
CA PRO A 308 -12.16 -3.45 41.65
C PRO A 308 -11.82 -3.34 40.16
N TYR A 309 -10.54 -3.49 39.78
CA TYR A 309 -10.12 -3.47 38.37
C TYR A 309 -10.76 -4.62 37.58
N ARG A 310 -10.68 -5.84 38.12
CA ARG A 310 -11.29 -7.03 37.51
C ARG A 310 -12.80 -6.89 37.39
N ALA A 311 -13.48 -6.28 38.38
CA ALA A 311 -14.91 -6.03 38.32
C ALA A 311 -15.29 -5.11 37.14
N LEU A 312 -14.57 -3.99 36.97
CA LEU A 312 -14.78 -3.08 35.84
C LEU A 312 -14.49 -3.74 34.50
N LEU A 313 -13.37 -4.46 34.39
CA LEU A 313 -13.00 -5.16 33.15
C LEU A 313 -14.00 -6.26 32.78
N LYS A 314 -14.59 -6.96 33.76
CA LYS A 314 -15.67 -7.94 33.50
C LYS A 314 -16.92 -7.27 32.92
N GLN A 315 -17.29 -6.07 33.38
CA GLN A 315 -18.41 -5.32 32.80
C GLN A 315 -18.12 -4.96 31.34
N LEU A 316 -16.94 -4.38 31.07
CA LEU A 316 -16.50 -4.05 29.70
C LEU A 316 -16.47 -5.30 28.80
N ARG A 317 -16.01 -6.43 29.34
CA ARG A 317 -16.00 -7.72 28.64
C ARG A 317 -17.38 -8.17 28.18
N GLU A 318 -18.39 -8.10 29.05
CA GLU A 318 -19.76 -8.49 28.65
C GLU A 318 -20.32 -7.55 27.58
N ARG A 319 -20.00 -6.25 27.63
CA ARG A 319 -20.37 -5.29 26.58
C ARG A 319 -19.67 -5.57 25.24
N LEU A 320 -18.39 -5.97 25.27
CA LEU A 320 -17.67 -6.43 24.08
C LEU A 320 -18.29 -7.71 23.49
N ARG A 321 -18.70 -8.67 24.33
CA ARG A 321 -19.44 -9.86 23.88
C ARG A 321 -20.77 -9.50 23.23
N ALA A 322 -21.54 -8.60 23.84
CA ALA A 322 -22.78 -8.08 23.28
C ALA A 322 -22.54 -7.41 21.92
N THR A 323 -21.49 -6.59 21.82
CA THR A 323 -21.09 -5.91 20.57
C THR A 323 -20.70 -6.91 19.48
N ARG A 324 -19.88 -7.91 19.80
CA ARG A 324 -19.48 -8.97 18.86
C ARG A 324 -20.68 -9.79 18.40
N SER A 325 -21.57 -10.18 19.32
CA SER A 325 -22.79 -10.93 18.98
C SER A 325 -23.73 -10.12 18.09
N TRP A 326 -23.96 -8.85 18.44
CA TRP A 326 -24.78 -7.95 17.63
C TRP A 326 -24.20 -7.77 16.23
N ALA A 327 -22.90 -7.50 16.11
CA ALA A 327 -22.25 -7.32 14.81
C ALA A 327 -22.39 -8.58 13.95
N HIS A 328 -22.28 -9.77 14.55
CA HIS A 328 -22.50 -11.04 13.86
C HIS A 328 -23.95 -11.20 13.38
N SER A 329 -24.95 -10.97 14.24
CA SER A 329 -26.36 -11.04 13.85
C SER A 329 -26.74 -9.99 12.80
N ALA A 330 -26.14 -8.80 12.87
CA ALA A 330 -26.38 -7.70 11.95
C ALA A 330 -25.88 -7.95 10.52
N LEU A 331 -24.99 -8.94 10.31
CA LEU A 331 -24.54 -9.36 8.99
C LEU A 331 -25.65 -10.04 8.19
N SER A 332 -26.55 -10.76 8.87
CA SER A 332 -27.62 -11.54 8.23
C SER A 332 -29.00 -10.87 8.29
N ALA A 333 -29.20 -9.94 9.23
CA ALA A 333 -30.47 -9.23 9.41
C ALA A 333 -30.25 -7.78 9.84
N ASN A 334 -31.19 -6.88 9.53
CA ASN A 334 -31.11 -5.49 9.95
C ASN A 334 -31.54 -5.33 11.43
N VAL A 335 -30.63 -5.65 12.36
CA VAL A 335 -30.87 -5.60 13.80
C VAL A 335 -30.24 -4.33 14.39
N PRO A 336 -31.01 -3.44 15.06
CA PRO A 336 -30.44 -2.28 15.72
C PRO A 336 -29.57 -2.69 16.92
N PRO A 337 -28.55 -1.90 17.29
CA PRO A 337 -27.73 -2.18 18.46
C PRO A 337 -28.57 -2.10 19.75
N GLY A 338 -28.45 -3.11 20.60
CA GLY A 338 -29.03 -3.11 21.95
C GLY A 338 -28.27 -2.19 22.91
N PRO A 339 -28.78 -1.95 24.13
CA PRO A 339 -28.19 -1.01 25.09
C PRO A 339 -26.77 -1.39 25.53
N ASP A 340 -26.43 -2.67 25.54
CA ASP A 340 -25.11 -3.16 25.96
C ASP A 340 -24.04 -3.08 24.85
N VAL A 341 -24.45 -2.78 23.60
CA VAL A 341 -23.53 -2.64 22.47
C VAL A 341 -22.76 -1.34 22.58
N LEU A 342 -21.43 -1.41 22.47
CA LEU A 342 -20.56 -0.24 22.48
C LEU A 342 -20.71 0.54 21.17
N VAL A 343 -21.12 1.80 21.22
CA VAL A 343 -21.35 2.62 20.00
C VAL A 343 -20.32 3.73 19.84
N ASP A 344 -19.81 4.29 20.94
CA ASP A 344 -18.74 5.30 20.97
C ASP A 344 -17.44 4.69 21.52
N ASN A 345 -16.32 5.02 20.89
CA ASN A 345 -15.00 4.57 21.33
C ASN A 345 -14.64 5.02 22.76
N ARG A 346 -15.23 6.13 23.24
CA ARG A 346 -15.09 6.59 24.63
C ARG A 346 -15.56 5.54 25.64
N GLU A 347 -16.56 4.74 25.29
CA GLU A 347 -17.09 3.68 26.15
C GLU A 347 -16.11 2.50 26.31
N LEU A 348 -15.18 2.34 25.36
CA LEU A 348 -14.07 1.40 25.45
C LEU A 348 -12.88 2.01 26.20
N VAL A 349 -12.54 3.27 25.90
CA VAL A 349 -11.33 3.93 26.41
C VAL A 349 -11.48 4.38 27.87
N ALA A 350 -12.62 4.93 28.28
CA ALA A 350 -12.79 5.52 29.61
C ALA A 350 -12.61 4.51 30.75
N PRO A 351 -13.17 3.27 30.70
CA PRO A 351 -12.91 2.27 31.74
C PRO A 351 -11.43 1.88 31.85
N LEU A 352 -10.73 1.78 30.71
CA LEU A 352 -9.30 1.47 30.68
C LEU A 352 -8.46 2.60 31.26
N GLN A 353 -8.79 3.85 30.96
CA GLN A 353 -8.13 5.04 31.53
C GLN A 353 -8.36 5.14 33.04
N LEU A 354 -9.56 4.82 33.53
CA LEU A 354 -9.86 4.80 34.96
C LEU A 354 -9.00 3.76 35.69
N CYS A 355 -8.86 2.56 35.12
CA CYS A 355 -7.94 1.55 35.64
C CYS A 355 -6.49 2.06 35.65
N HIS A 356 -6.03 2.67 34.56
CA HIS A 356 -4.65 3.15 34.42
C HIS A 356 -4.33 4.24 35.45
N GLN A 357 -5.20 5.26 35.56
CA GLN A 357 -5.06 6.32 36.54
C GLN A 357 -5.08 5.79 37.97
N SER A 358 -6.04 4.90 38.29
CA SER A 358 -6.15 4.32 39.63
C SER A 358 -4.92 3.51 40.04
N LEU A 359 -4.30 2.79 39.11
CA LEU A 359 -3.05 2.07 39.38
C LEU A 359 -1.91 3.04 39.69
N HIS A 360 -1.76 4.12 38.91
CA HIS A 360 -0.76 5.16 39.18
C HIS A 360 -0.99 5.86 40.52
N ASP A 361 -2.22 6.26 40.83
CA ASP A 361 -2.60 6.88 42.10
C ASP A 361 -2.27 6.00 43.31
N CYS A 362 -2.28 4.67 43.12
CA CYS A 362 -1.96 3.68 44.15
C CYS A 362 -0.50 3.22 44.12
N GLY A 363 0.40 3.89 43.37
CA GLY A 363 1.82 3.54 43.28
C GLY A 363 2.14 2.30 42.44
N MET A 364 1.19 1.81 41.64
CA MET A 364 1.30 0.62 40.79
C MET A 364 1.56 0.97 39.32
N GLY A 365 2.29 2.05 39.06
CA GLY A 365 2.56 2.55 37.70
C GLY A 365 3.25 1.52 36.79
N ILE A 366 4.13 0.67 37.35
CA ILE A 366 4.79 -0.42 36.60
C ILE A 366 3.74 -1.38 35.97
N ILE A 367 2.65 -1.64 36.69
CA ILE A 367 1.55 -2.49 36.21
C ILE A 367 0.71 -1.75 35.17
N ALA A 368 0.41 -0.47 35.45
CA ALA A 368 -0.38 0.38 34.55
C ALA A 368 0.28 0.53 33.18
N ASP A 369 1.60 0.71 33.16
CA ASP A 369 2.39 0.95 31.95
C ASP A 369 2.79 -0.35 31.22
N GLY A 370 2.24 -1.49 31.63
CA GLY A 370 2.38 -2.80 30.98
C GLY A 370 1.28 -3.07 29.94
N PRO A 371 0.63 -4.25 29.95
CA PRO A 371 -0.41 -4.62 28.99
C PRO A 371 -1.64 -3.70 28.97
N LEU A 372 -1.95 -3.01 30.09
CA LEU A 372 -3.06 -2.06 30.15
C LEU A 372 -2.81 -0.84 29.25
N LEU A 373 -1.59 -0.30 29.29
CA LEU A 373 -1.18 0.78 28.39
C LEU A 373 -1.20 0.31 26.93
N ASP A 374 -0.79 -0.92 26.64
CA ASP A 374 -0.85 -1.47 25.28
C ASP A 374 -2.29 -1.54 24.76
N CYS A 375 -3.23 -2.01 25.59
CA CYS A 375 -4.65 -2.04 25.27
C CYS A 375 -5.21 -0.62 25.05
N LEU A 376 -4.83 0.35 25.88
CA LEU A 376 -5.18 1.77 25.68
C LEU A 376 -4.66 2.31 24.34
N ARG A 377 -3.40 2.04 23.98
CA ARG A 377 -2.80 2.44 22.70
C ARG A 377 -3.55 1.85 21.51
N ARG A 378 -3.97 0.58 21.59
CA ARG A 378 -4.83 -0.06 20.58
C ARG A 378 -6.21 0.61 20.51
N ALA A 379 -6.82 0.90 21.66
CA ALA A 379 -8.15 1.52 21.74
C ALA A 379 -8.19 2.92 21.13
N VAL A 380 -7.13 3.73 21.28
CA VAL A 380 -7.06 5.07 20.66
C VAL A 380 -6.64 5.05 19.18
N THR A 381 -5.95 3.98 18.74
CA THR A 381 -5.46 3.83 17.36
C THR A 381 -6.47 3.17 16.44
N PHE A 382 -6.96 1.98 16.81
CA PHE A 382 -7.90 1.17 16.02
C PHE A 382 -9.35 1.43 16.41
N GLY A 383 -9.60 1.50 17.72
CA GLY A 383 -10.93 1.69 18.30
C GLY A 383 -11.96 0.62 17.91
N LEU A 384 -13.23 0.89 18.21
CA LEU A 384 -14.36 -0.03 17.98
C LEU A 384 -14.66 -0.36 16.51
N PHE A 385 -13.95 0.25 15.58
CA PHE A 385 -14.18 0.11 14.14
C PHE A 385 -13.00 -0.53 13.40
N LEU A 386 -11.91 -0.85 14.11
CA LEU A 386 -10.66 -1.42 13.60
C LEU A 386 -9.90 -0.51 12.62
N VAL A 387 -10.56 -0.10 11.54
CA VAL A 387 -10.07 0.81 10.50
C VAL A 387 -11.20 1.71 10.03
N ARG A 388 -10.84 2.90 9.53
CA ARG A 388 -11.80 3.75 8.82
C ARG A 388 -11.94 3.29 7.36
N LEU A 389 -13.17 3.12 6.88
CA LEU A 389 -13.42 2.75 5.49
C LEU A 389 -13.57 4.02 4.63
N ASP A 390 -12.73 4.17 3.61
CA ASP A 390 -12.95 5.17 2.57
C ASP A 390 -13.93 4.61 1.54
N VAL A 391 -14.74 5.50 0.96
CA VAL A 391 -15.58 5.17 -0.21
C VAL A 391 -14.99 5.89 -1.41
N ARG A 392 -14.87 5.23 -2.55
CA ARG A 392 -14.35 5.84 -3.79
C ARG A 392 -15.24 5.52 -4.98
N GLN A 393 -15.64 6.53 -5.74
CA GLN A 393 -16.43 6.38 -6.98
C GLN A 393 -15.97 7.37 -8.06
N ASP A 394 -16.21 7.06 -9.33
CA ASP A 394 -15.89 7.91 -10.48
C ASP A 394 -16.86 9.10 -10.61
N ALA A 395 -16.35 10.31 -10.89
CA ALA A 395 -17.14 11.54 -11.03
C ALA A 395 -18.28 11.41 -12.06
N ALA A 396 -18.07 10.66 -13.14
CA ALA A 396 -19.09 10.45 -14.17
C ALA A 396 -20.34 9.78 -13.59
N ARG A 397 -20.19 8.87 -12.61
CA ARG A 397 -21.31 8.17 -11.97
C ARG A 397 -22.20 9.12 -11.17
N HIS A 398 -21.62 10.15 -10.55
CA HIS A 398 -22.38 11.17 -9.84
C HIS A 398 -23.11 12.09 -10.82
N ARG A 399 -22.43 12.49 -11.90
CA ARG A 399 -23.03 13.31 -12.97
C ARG A 399 -24.19 12.58 -13.65
N ASP A 400 -24.06 11.29 -13.92
CA ASP A 400 -25.11 10.47 -14.54
C ASP A 400 -26.32 10.36 -13.59
N ALA A 401 -26.08 10.10 -12.30
CA ALA A 401 -27.13 10.07 -11.28
C ALA A 401 -27.88 11.41 -11.16
N LEU A 402 -27.16 12.53 -11.13
CA LEU A 402 -27.78 13.86 -11.10
C LEU A 402 -28.53 14.20 -12.40
N SER A 403 -28.05 13.72 -13.54
CA SER A 403 -28.75 13.88 -14.83
C SER A 403 -30.09 13.15 -14.80
N GLU A 404 -30.10 11.90 -14.34
CA GLU A 404 -31.34 11.13 -14.21
C GLU A 404 -32.34 11.78 -13.24
N ILE A 405 -31.86 12.30 -12.10
CA ILE A 405 -32.69 13.02 -11.12
C ILE A 405 -33.27 14.32 -11.73
N THR A 406 -32.44 15.13 -12.38
CA THR A 406 -32.87 16.41 -12.97
C THR A 406 -33.80 16.22 -14.16
N GLU A 407 -33.60 15.17 -14.96
CA GLU A 407 -34.51 14.77 -16.04
C GLU A 407 -35.88 14.36 -15.50
N TYR A 408 -35.91 13.52 -14.47
CA TYR A 408 -37.15 13.10 -13.81
C TYR A 408 -37.94 14.30 -13.26
N LEU A 409 -37.24 15.30 -12.71
CA LEU A 409 -37.85 16.51 -12.17
C LEU A 409 -38.28 17.53 -13.23
N GLY A 410 -38.01 17.27 -14.52
CA GLY A 410 -38.32 18.19 -15.62
C GLY A 410 -37.42 19.43 -15.66
N MET A 411 -36.23 19.36 -15.07
CA MET A 411 -35.24 20.45 -15.01
C MET A 411 -34.25 20.43 -16.18
N GLY A 412 -34.29 19.38 -17.02
CA GLY A 412 -33.33 19.13 -18.08
C GLY A 412 -32.23 18.17 -17.66
N ARG A 413 -31.15 18.09 -18.44
CA ARG A 413 -30.06 17.14 -18.25
C ARG A 413 -28.86 17.82 -17.60
N TYR A 414 -28.57 17.51 -16.33
CA TYR A 414 -27.43 18.06 -15.60
C TYR A 414 -26.09 17.92 -16.36
N ALA A 415 -25.88 16.80 -17.06
CA ALA A 415 -24.68 16.56 -17.87
C ALA A 415 -24.50 17.54 -19.04
N ASP A 416 -25.58 18.15 -19.53
CA ASP A 416 -25.55 19.10 -20.66
C ASP A 416 -25.32 20.55 -20.19
N TRP A 417 -25.35 20.80 -18.88
CA TRP A 417 -25.09 22.11 -18.28
C TRP A 417 -23.60 22.44 -18.25
N ASP A 418 -23.27 23.73 -18.36
CA ASP A 418 -21.92 24.22 -18.12
C ASP A 418 -21.57 24.23 -16.62
N GLU A 419 -20.30 24.49 -16.29
CA GLU A 419 -19.83 24.42 -14.91
C GLU A 419 -20.47 25.47 -13.99
N GLU A 420 -20.80 26.66 -14.51
CA GLU A 420 -21.40 27.73 -13.71
C GLU A 420 -22.86 27.38 -13.37
N GLN A 421 -23.62 26.91 -14.36
CA GLN A 421 -24.98 26.38 -14.18
C GLN A 421 -25.02 25.23 -13.16
N ARG A 422 -24.04 24.33 -13.21
CA ARG A 422 -23.93 23.22 -12.25
C ARG A 422 -23.66 23.72 -10.84
N ILE A 423 -22.69 24.63 -10.66
CA ILE A 423 -22.39 25.20 -9.34
C ILE A 423 -23.61 25.91 -8.77
N ASP A 424 -24.28 26.75 -9.56
CA ASP A 424 -25.46 27.51 -9.13
C ASP A 424 -26.59 26.58 -8.67
N PHE A 425 -26.90 25.54 -9.45
CA PHE A 425 -27.87 24.52 -9.07
C PHE A 425 -27.49 23.81 -7.76
N LEU A 426 -26.23 23.39 -7.66
CA LEU A 426 -25.75 22.66 -6.49
C LEU A 426 -25.74 23.51 -5.22
N GLU A 427 -25.31 24.78 -5.29
CA GLU A 427 -25.37 25.69 -4.13
C GLU A 427 -26.81 25.96 -3.69
N GLN A 428 -27.71 26.18 -4.66
CA GLN A 428 -29.13 26.36 -4.38
C GLN A 428 -29.73 25.13 -3.69
N GLU A 429 -29.52 23.93 -4.24
CA GLU A 429 -30.11 22.71 -3.68
C GLU A 429 -29.41 22.25 -2.40
N LEU A 430 -28.12 22.52 -2.21
CA LEU A 430 -27.43 22.28 -0.93
C LEU A 430 -27.99 23.17 0.19
N ALA A 431 -28.34 24.43 -0.11
CA ALA A 431 -28.98 25.33 0.85
C ALA A 431 -30.48 25.05 1.07
N ASN A 432 -31.14 24.42 0.09
CA ASN A 432 -32.58 24.16 0.11
C ASN A 432 -32.98 23.16 1.21
N ARG A 433 -34.01 23.46 2.00
CA ARG A 433 -34.52 22.54 3.03
C ARG A 433 -35.53 21.53 2.50
N ARG A 434 -36.10 21.78 1.32
CA ARG A 434 -36.98 20.84 0.65
C ARG A 434 -36.13 19.69 0.09
N PRO A 435 -36.54 18.42 0.28
CA PRO A 435 -35.88 17.30 -0.39
C PRO A 435 -35.97 17.42 -1.92
N LEU A 436 -34.85 17.18 -2.59
CA LEU A 436 -34.74 17.07 -4.03
C LEU A 436 -35.24 15.71 -4.52
N LEU A 437 -34.86 14.62 -3.83
CA LEU A 437 -35.23 13.25 -4.23
C LEU A 437 -36.72 12.94 -3.98
N PRO A 438 -37.51 12.65 -5.04
CA PRO A 438 -38.91 12.27 -4.88
C PRO A 438 -39.06 10.87 -4.25
N ALA A 439 -40.08 10.69 -3.41
CA ALA A 439 -40.33 9.42 -2.73
C ALA A 439 -40.64 8.24 -3.69
N HIS A 440 -41.13 8.54 -4.89
CA HIS A 440 -41.47 7.57 -5.93
C HIS A 440 -40.49 7.59 -7.11
N PHE A 441 -39.30 8.16 -6.93
CA PHE A 441 -38.26 8.08 -7.95
C PHE A 441 -37.71 6.65 -8.01
N GLU A 442 -37.84 6.03 -9.18
CA GLU A 442 -37.34 4.69 -9.48
C GLU A 442 -36.08 4.82 -10.35
N PRO A 443 -34.88 4.88 -9.74
CA PRO A 443 -33.64 5.04 -10.48
C PRO A 443 -33.26 3.77 -11.24
N GLN A 444 -32.53 3.92 -12.34
CA GLN A 444 -31.81 2.83 -13.01
C GLN A 444 -30.75 2.21 -12.09
N ASP A 445 -30.38 0.95 -12.33
CA ASP A 445 -29.49 0.15 -11.48
C ASP A 445 -28.21 0.89 -11.03
N GLU A 446 -27.56 1.60 -11.96
CA GLU A 446 -26.30 2.30 -11.68
C GLU A 446 -26.49 3.54 -10.80
N THR A 447 -27.60 4.26 -10.94
CA THR A 447 -28.00 5.38 -10.07
C THR A 447 -28.51 4.86 -8.73
N ALA A 448 -29.24 3.74 -8.74
CA ALA A 448 -29.73 3.06 -7.55
C ALA A 448 -28.58 2.65 -6.63
N GLU A 449 -27.48 2.12 -7.18
CA GLU A 449 -26.28 1.79 -6.40
C GLU A 449 -25.58 3.03 -5.82
N VAL A 450 -25.48 4.14 -6.57
CA VAL A 450 -24.91 5.39 -6.05
C VAL A 450 -25.72 5.89 -4.85
N LEU A 451 -27.05 5.92 -4.98
CA LEU A 451 -27.95 6.35 -3.90
C LEU A 451 -27.93 5.37 -2.72
N ALA A 452 -27.95 4.05 -2.96
CA ALA A 452 -27.86 3.04 -1.91
C ALA A 452 -26.55 3.16 -1.12
N THR A 453 -25.45 3.42 -1.81
CA THR A 453 -24.14 3.65 -1.18
C THR A 453 -24.17 4.87 -0.27
N CYS A 454 -24.73 5.99 -0.74
CA CYS A 454 -24.82 7.20 0.07
C CYS A 454 -25.72 6.99 1.30
N ARG A 455 -26.79 6.17 1.20
CA ARG A 455 -27.60 5.76 2.36
C ARG A 455 -26.80 4.93 3.38
N GLU A 456 -25.98 3.99 2.93
CA GLU A 456 -25.11 3.21 3.84
C GLU A 456 -24.08 4.11 4.53
N ILE A 457 -23.54 5.11 3.83
CA ILE A 457 -22.64 6.13 4.42
C ILE A 457 -23.39 6.97 5.46
N ALA A 458 -24.62 7.38 5.17
CA ALA A 458 -25.46 8.15 6.09
C ALA A 458 -25.82 7.36 7.36
N ALA A 459 -26.10 6.06 7.22
CA ALA A 459 -26.43 5.17 8.33
C ALA A 459 -25.20 4.76 9.19
N ALA A 460 -24.00 4.73 8.59
CA ALA A 460 -22.80 4.33 9.29
C ALA A 460 -22.33 5.38 10.33
N PRO A 461 -21.82 4.95 11.50
CA PRO A 461 -21.18 5.85 12.45
C PRO A 461 -20.02 6.61 11.80
N GLY A 462 -19.92 7.93 11.99
CA GLY A 462 -18.86 8.72 11.35
C GLY A 462 -17.44 8.24 11.66
N ALA A 463 -17.22 7.69 12.86
CA ALA A 463 -15.93 7.13 13.26
C ALA A 463 -15.52 5.86 12.47
N SER A 464 -16.44 5.18 11.77
CA SER A 464 -16.14 4.02 10.94
C SER A 464 -15.75 4.39 9.50
N LEU A 465 -15.87 5.67 9.14
CA LEU A 465 -15.64 6.15 7.78
C LEU A 465 -14.44 7.10 7.73
N GLY A 466 -13.71 7.05 6.62
CA GLY A 466 -12.61 7.95 6.32
C GLY A 466 -13.08 9.07 5.42
N SER A 467 -12.81 8.94 4.13
CA SER A 467 -13.07 9.95 3.10
C SER A 467 -13.95 9.40 1.97
N TYR A 468 -14.72 10.27 1.31
CA TYR A 468 -15.38 9.98 0.04
C TYR A 468 -14.50 10.51 -1.09
N VAL A 469 -13.78 9.63 -1.77
CA VAL A 469 -12.87 9.98 -2.87
C VAL A 469 -13.62 9.98 -4.21
N ILE A 470 -13.41 11.03 -5.00
CA ILE A 470 -13.98 11.18 -6.34
C ILE A 470 -12.88 10.96 -7.37
N SER A 471 -12.92 9.83 -8.07
CA SER A 471 -11.98 9.51 -9.15
C SER A 471 -12.33 10.32 -10.40
N MET A 472 -11.33 10.59 -11.25
CA MET A 472 -11.49 11.43 -12.45
C MET A 472 -12.16 12.78 -12.15
N ALA A 473 -11.83 13.39 -11.00
CA ALA A 473 -12.33 14.71 -10.65
C ALA A 473 -11.64 15.76 -11.53
N GLY A 474 -12.42 16.63 -12.15
CA GLY A 474 -11.93 17.67 -13.06
C GLY A 474 -12.53 19.06 -12.81
N ALA A 475 -13.58 19.16 -11.99
CA ALA A 475 -14.32 20.38 -11.78
C ALA A 475 -14.76 20.57 -10.31
N ALA A 476 -15.15 21.80 -9.94
CA ALA A 476 -15.65 22.11 -8.60
C ALA A 476 -17.02 21.44 -8.36
N SER A 477 -17.85 21.39 -9.40
CA SER A 477 -19.16 20.73 -9.36
C SER A 477 -19.09 19.24 -9.02
N ASP A 478 -17.99 18.54 -9.33
CA ASP A 478 -17.81 17.13 -8.96
C ASP A 478 -17.87 16.92 -7.44
N VAL A 479 -17.23 17.81 -6.67
CA VAL A 479 -17.21 17.77 -5.20
C VAL A 479 -18.58 18.11 -4.62
N LEU A 480 -19.20 19.18 -5.12
CA LEU A 480 -20.52 19.64 -4.67
C LEU A 480 -21.63 18.63 -5.01
N ALA A 481 -21.52 17.93 -6.15
CA ALA A 481 -22.45 16.88 -6.57
C ALA A 481 -22.53 15.75 -5.54
N VAL A 482 -21.38 15.27 -5.06
CA VAL A 482 -21.35 14.25 -4.01
C VAL A 482 -21.91 14.76 -2.69
N GLN A 483 -21.60 16.01 -2.31
CA GLN A 483 -22.19 16.61 -1.10
C GLN A 483 -23.72 16.64 -1.18
N LEU A 484 -24.28 16.97 -2.35
CA LEU A 484 -25.72 16.99 -2.55
C LEU A 484 -26.32 15.57 -2.47
N LEU A 485 -25.72 14.59 -3.14
CA LEU A 485 -26.18 13.20 -3.09
C LEU A 485 -26.14 12.62 -1.66
N LEU A 486 -25.10 12.92 -0.89
CA LEU A 486 -25.00 12.52 0.52
C LEU A 486 -26.09 13.18 1.38
N LYS A 487 -26.32 14.50 1.20
CA LYS A 487 -27.39 15.23 1.89
C LYS A 487 -28.76 14.61 1.58
N GLU A 488 -29.07 14.40 0.31
CA GLU A 488 -30.38 13.91 -0.14
C GLU A 488 -30.66 12.46 0.26
N THR A 489 -29.63 11.70 0.59
CA THR A 489 -29.76 10.33 1.14
C THR A 489 -29.73 10.27 2.66
N GLY A 490 -29.76 11.42 3.34
CA GLY A 490 -29.99 11.53 4.77
C GLY A 490 -28.73 11.79 5.62
N LEU A 491 -27.58 12.07 5.01
CA LEU A 491 -26.39 12.44 5.77
C LEU A 491 -26.56 13.85 6.35
N THR A 492 -26.64 13.94 7.69
CA THR A 492 -26.78 15.21 8.42
C THR A 492 -25.47 15.73 9.02
N ARG A 493 -24.43 14.90 9.03
CA ARG A 493 -23.10 15.22 9.55
C ARG A 493 -22.11 15.53 8.41
N PRO A 494 -21.04 16.30 8.67
CA PRO A 494 -19.99 16.48 7.68
C PRO A 494 -19.33 15.15 7.26
N MET A 495 -18.96 15.08 5.98
CA MET A 495 -18.14 14.01 5.40
C MET A 495 -17.08 14.67 4.53
N ARG A 496 -15.82 14.24 4.65
CA ARG A 496 -14.75 14.71 3.76
C ARG A 496 -14.99 14.16 2.36
N VAL A 497 -15.24 15.05 1.41
CA VAL A 497 -15.34 14.75 -0.02
C VAL A 497 -14.05 15.21 -0.69
N VAL A 498 -13.36 14.27 -1.34
CA VAL A 498 -11.96 14.40 -1.73
C VAL A 498 -11.83 14.23 -3.23
N PRO A 499 -11.51 15.29 -4.00
CA PRO A 499 -11.21 15.15 -5.41
C PRO A 499 -9.87 14.40 -5.59
N LEU A 500 -9.86 13.42 -6.49
CA LEU A 500 -8.65 12.75 -6.97
C LEU A 500 -8.31 13.27 -8.37
N PHE A 501 -7.21 14.03 -8.46
CA PHE A 501 -6.64 14.49 -9.72
C PHE A 501 -5.63 13.46 -10.21
N GLU A 502 -5.93 12.78 -11.33
CA GLU A 502 -5.19 11.59 -11.77
C GLU A 502 -4.72 11.59 -13.22
N THR A 503 -5.05 12.61 -14.03
CA THR A 503 -4.40 12.86 -15.35
C THR A 503 -3.45 14.07 -15.28
N LEU A 504 -2.60 14.26 -16.30
CA LEU A 504 -1.72 15.43 -16.37
C LEU A 504 -2.53 16.74 -16.40
N ALA A 505 -3.60 16.77 -17.20
CA ALA A 505 -4.49 17.92 -17.30
C ALA A 505 -5.20 18.22 -15.97
N ASP A 506 -5.66 17.18 -15.26
CA ASP A 506 -6.31 17.34 -13.96
C ASP A 506 -5.34 17.86 -12.90
N LEU A 507 -4.08 17.41 -12.91
CA LEU A 507 -3.06 17.91 -11.98
C LEU A 507 -2.74 19.39 -12.22
N ASP A 508 -2.61 19.79 -13.49
CA ASP A 508 -2.42 21.20 -13.84
C ASP A 508 -3.67 22.05 -13.48
N ASN A 509 -4.87 21.45 -13.53
CA ASN A 509 -6.14 22.12 -13.17
C ASN A 509 -6.52 22.01 -11.67
N ALA A 510 -5.78 21.26 -10.86
CA ALA A 510 -6.10 21.03 -9.45
C ALA A 510 -6.15 22.33 -8.64
N GLY A 511 -5.19 23.24 -8.88
CA GLY A 511 -5.15 24.55 -8.26
C GLY A 511 -6.40 25.38 -8.58
N PRO A 512 -6.69 25.67 -9.87
CA PRO A 512 -7.89 26.39 -10.29
C PRO A 512 -9.20 25.81 -9.72
N VAL A 513 -9.39 24.49 -9.73
CA VAL A 513 -10.59 23.83 -9.18
C VAL A 513 -10.74 24.10 -7.68
N MET A 514 -9.66 23.90 -6.92
CA MET A 514 -9.70 24.13 -5.47
C MET A 514 -9.84 25.61 -5.13
N GLN A 515 -9.25 26.52 -5.91
CA GLN A 515 -9.46 27.96 -5.76
C GLN A 515 -10.94 28.33 -5.94
N ARG A 516 -11.62 27.75 -6.94
CA ARG A 516 -13.05 27.98 -7.18
C ARG A 516 -13.89 27.47 -6.02
N LEU A 517 -13.64 26.24 -5.54
CA LEU A 517 -14.34 25.67 -4.38
C LEU A 517 -14.16 26.51 -3.10
N LEU A 518 -12.92 26.87 -2.77
CA LEU A 518 -12.63 27.66 -1.57
C LEU A 518 -13.12 29.11 -1.68
N ALA A 519 -13.31 29.64 -2.88
CA ALA A 519 -13.95 30.94 -3.05
C ALA A 519 -15.43 30.94 -2.65
N LEU A 520 -16.11 29.78 -2.66
CA LEU A 520 -17.51 29.66 -2.24
C LEU A 520 -17.63 29.76 -0.71
N PRO A 521 -18.34 30.78 -0.15
CA PRO A 521 -18.50 30.91 1.29
C PRO A 521 -19.23 29.73 1.93
N SER A 522 -20.21 29.17 1.22
CA SER A 522 -21.02 28.01 1.61
C SER A 522 -20.14 26.77 1.84
N TYR A 523 -19.24 26.49 0.89
CA TYR A 523 -18.31 25.36 0.95
C TYR A 523 -17.34 25.50 2.12
N ARG A 524 -16.70 26.66 2.26
CA ARG A 524 -15.76 26.92 3.38
C ARG A 524 -16.44 26.79 4.75
N ALA A 525 -17.65 27.32 4.90
CA ALA A 525 -18.40 27.21 6.15
C ALA A 525 -18.81 25.76 6.47
N GLY A 526 -18.92 24.90 5.45
CA GLY A 526 -19.23 23.48 5.59
C GLY A 526 -18.02 22.56 5.82
N LEU A 527 -16.79 23.06 5.72
CA LEU A 527 -15.58 22.26 5.96
C LEU A 527 -15.48 21.84 7.42
N HIS A 528 -15.15 20.56 7.63
CA HIS A 528 -14.93 19.99 8.96
C HIS A 528 -13.54 19.35 9.03
N GLY A 529 -12.58 20.10 9.57
CA GLY A 529 -11.16 19.76 9.54
C GLY A 529 -10.47 20.24 8.26
N PRO A 530 -9.32 19.65 7.90
CA PRO A 530 -8.58 20.07 6.71
C PRO A 530 -9.34 19.75 5.42
N GLN A 531 -9.13 20.57 4.39
CA GLN A 531 -9.43 20.22 3.01
C GLN A 531 -8.51 19.08 2.60
N GLU A 532 -9.10 17.94 2.25
CA GLU A 532 -8.34 16.79 1.76
C GLU A 532 -8.39 16.76 0.21
N VAL A 533 -7.23 16.55 -0.42
CA VAL A 533 -7.10 16.41 -1.88
C VAL A 533 -6.24 15.19 -2.17
N MET A 534 -6.69 14.32 -3.07
CA MET A 534 -5.96 13.12 -3.46
C MET A 534 -5.17 13.34 -4.74
N ILE A 535 -3.91 12.90 -4.75
CA ILE A 535 -3.00 13.01 -5.90
C ILE A 535 -2.77 11.61 -6.49
N GLY A 536 -3.12 11.44 -7.78
CA GLY A 536 -2.89 10.21 -8.53
C GLY A 536 -1.47 10.14 -9.08
N TYR A 537 -0.80 9.00 -8.86
CA TYR A 537 0.57 8.79 -9.35
C TYR A 537 0.64 7.90 -10.58
N SER A 538 0.22 6.64 -10.43
CA SER A 538 0.30 5.65 -11.51
C SER A 538 -0.51 6.03 -12.74
N ASP A 539 -1.71 6.59 -12.57
CA ASP A 539 -2.58 6.97 -13.68
C ASP A 539 -2.02 8.17 -14.46
N SER A 540 -1.44 9.17 -13.79
CA SER A 540 -0.80 10.31 -14.46
C SER A 540 0.48 9.88 -15.19
N ALA A 541 1.25 8.96 -14.61
CA ALA A 541 2.42 8.37 -15.26
C ALA A 541 2.05 7.54 -16.49
N LYS A 542 0.88 6.88 -16.50
CA LYS A 542 0.35 6.18 -17.69
C LYS A 542 -0.12 7.17 -18.77
N ASP A 543 -0.58 8.35 -18.39
CA ASP A 543 -1.02 9.39 -19.34
C ASP A 543 0.18 10.09 -20.02
N ALA A 544 1.24 10.39 -19.26
CA ALA A 544 2.28 11.33 -19.66
C ALA A 544 3.74 10.87 -19.43
N GLY A 545 3.98 9.65 -18.95
CA GLY A 545 5.30 9.21 -18.51
C GLY A 545 5.67 9.72 -17.12
N THR A 546 6.62 9.06 -16.45
CA THR A 546 6.95 9.34 -15.04
C THR A 546 7.66 10.67 -14.83
N THR A 547 8.44 11.17 -15.80
CA THR A 547 9.13 12.46 -15.73
C THR A 547 8.13 13.61 -15.60
N ALA A 548 7.18 13.71 -16.53
CA ALA A 548 6.19 14.78 -16.57
C ALA A 548 5.18 14.66 -15.42
N ALA A 549 4.70 13.43 -15.14
CA ALA A 549 3.75 13.20 -14.05
C ALA A 549 4.34 13.60 -12.68
N ALA A 550 5.59 13.22 -12.38
CA ALA A 550 6.22 13.57 -11.12
C ALA A 550 6.38 15.08 -10.94
N TRP A 551 6.71 15.80 -12.02
CA TRP A 551 6.84 17.26 -11.97
C TRP A 551 5.49 17.96 -11.82
N ALA A 552 4.47 17.53 -12.58
CA ALA A 552 3.11 18.04 -12.45
C ALA A 552 2.55 17.86 -11.03
N GLN A 553 2.80 16.70 -10.40
CA GLN A 553 2.42 16.45 -9.00
C GLN A 553 3.10 17.42 -8.03
N TYR A 554 4.39 17.71 -8.22
CA TYR A 554 5.11 18.66 -7.38
C TYR A 554 4.50 20.06 -7.49
N ARG A 555 4.29 20.55 -8.72
CA ARG A 555 3.67 21.86 -8.98
C ARG A 555 2.23 21.95 -8.45
N ALA A 556 1.43 20.90 -8.65
CA ALA A 556 0.05 20.84 -8.16
C ALA A 556 0.01 20.96 -6.62
N GLN A 557 0.84 20.19 -5.92
CA GLN A 557 0.94 20.25 -4.46
C GLN A 557 1.40 21.63 -3.96
N GLU A 558 2.41 22.25 -4.59
CA GLU A 558 2.81 23.63 -4.25
C GLU A 558 1.66 24.63 -4.43
N SER A 559 0.91 24.52 -5.54
CA SER A 559 -0.24 25.38 -5.79
C SER A 559 -1.34 25.17 -4.75
N LEU A 560 -1.64 23.92 -4.39
CA LEU A 560 -2.65 23.58 -3.39
C LEU A 560 -2.27 24.11 -2.00
N VAL A 561 -1.00 23.98 -1.60
CA VAL A 561 -0.48 24.53 -0.34
C VAL A 561 -0.70 26.04 -0.30
N ARG A 562 -0.29 26.76 -1.36
CA ARG A 562 -0.47 28.21 -1.46
C ARG A 562 -1.94 28.62 -1.38
N ILE A 563 -2.80 27.99 -2.19
CA ILE A 563 -4.23 28.30 -2.27
C ILE A 563 -4.92 28.07 -0.91
N CYS A 564 -4.65 26.95 -0.25
CA CYS A 564 -5.25 26.68 1.06
C CYS A 564 -4.77 27.70 2.11
N ALA A 565 -3.48 28.08 2.08
CA ALA A 565 -2.94 29.11 2.97
C ALA A 565 -3.59 30.50 2.74
N GLU A 566 -3.79 30.91 1.48
CA GLU A 566 -4.48 32.16 1.11
C GLU A 566 -5.92 32.21 1.65
N HIS A 567 -6.61 31.07 1.68
CA HIS A 567 -7.97 30.94 2.21
C HIS A 567 -8.03 30.60 3.71
N GLN A 568 -6.90 30.50 4.40
CA GLN A 568 -6.80 30.09 5.81
C GLN A 568 -7.43 28.72 6.10
N VAL A 569 -7.30 27.80 5.14
CA VAL A 569 -7.76 26.42 5.24
C VAL A 569 -6.57 25.50 5.39
N GLU A 570 -6.68 24.54 6.31
CA GLU A 570 -5.65 23.51 6.45
C GLU A 570 -5.75 22.51 5.28
N LEU A 571 -4.62 22.10 4.71
CA LEU A 571 -4.56 21.09 3.64
C LEU A 571 -4.14 19.73 4.21
N LEU A 572 -4.76 18.67 3.70
CA LEU A 572 -4.30 17.29 3.83
C LEU A 572 -4.14 16.69 2.43
N LEU A 573 -2.91 16.35 2.05
CA LEU A 573 -2.68 15.62 0.81
C LEU A 573 -2.80 14.12 1.05
N PHE A 574 -3.64 13.48 0.24
CA PHE A 574 -3.77 12.05 0.18
C PHE A 574 -2.99 11.50 -1.02
N HIS A 575 -1.87 10.85 -0.74
CA HIS A 575 -1.00 10.27 -1.75
C HIS A 575 -1.52 8.89 -2.22
N GLY A 576 -1.89 8.78 -3.51
CA GLY A 576 -2.36 7.54 -4.11
C GLY A 576 -1.28 6.48 -4.37
N ARG A 577 -1.71 5.33 -4.90
CA ARG A 577 -0.80 4.24 -5.33
C ARG A 577 0.18 4.73 -6.39
N GLY A 578 1.40 4.21 -6.35
CA GLY A 578 2.42 4.52 -7.35
C GLY A 578 3.31 5.73 -7.05
N GLY A 579 3.14 6.38 -5.91
CA GLY A 579 4.07 7.44 -5.49
C GLY A 579 5.38 6.86 -4.99
N THR A 580 6.45 7.66 -5.01
CA THR A 580 7.72 7.36 -4.31
C THR A 580 7.48 7.02 -2.84
N VAL A 581 6.41 7.56 -2.23
CA VAL A 581 6.05 7.34 -0.83
C VAL A 581 5.41 5.96 -0.58
N GLY A 582 4.51 5.50 -1.45
CA GLY A 582 3.78 4.23 -1.26
C GLY A 582 4.58 2.98 -1.64
N ARG A 583 5.57 3.12 -2.52
CA ARG A 583 6.20 1.99 -3.22
C ARG A 583 7.24 1.19 -2.42
N GLY A 584 7.75 1.69 -1.30
CA GLY A 584 8.65 0.93 -0.41
C GLY A 584 9.95 0.35 -1.02
N GLY A 585 10.30 0.65 -2.28
CA GLY A 585 11.62 0.33 -2.85
C GLY A 585 12.54 1.52 -3.03
N GLY A 586 12.14 2.69 -2.52
CA GLY A 586 13.05 3.69 -1.96
C GLY A 586 12.61 3.95 -0.51
N PRO A 587 13.46 4.50 0.37
CA PRO A 587 13.06 4.73 1.76
C PRO A 587 11.85 5.66 1.81
N ALA A 588 10.70 5.18 2.30
CA ALA A 588 9.46 5.98 2.43
C ALA A 588 9.75 7.31 3.15
N HIS A 589 10.69 7.27 4.09
CA HIS A 589 11.27 8.43 4.75
C HIS A 589 11.77 9.52 3.78
N ALA A 590 12.65 9.19 2.82
CA ALA A 590 13.17 10.16 1.85
C ALA A 590 12.08 10.68 0.91
N ALA A 591 11.10 9.84 0.58
CA ALA A 591 9.97 10.24 -0.25
C ALA A 591 9.05 11.27 0.44
N ILE A 592 8.87 11.19 1.76
CA ILE A 592 8.12 12.18 2.54
C ILE A 592 8.92 13.49 2.66
N LEU A 593 10.21 13.39 2.96
CA LEU A 593 11.11 14.56 3.07
C LEU A 593 11.31 15.32 1.75
N SER A 594 10.94 14.71 0.61
CA SER A 594 11.03 15.32 -0.72
C SER A 594 9.75 15.96 -1.21
N GLN A 595 8.66 15.89 -0.44
CA GLN A 595 7.43 16.62 -0.78
C GLN A 595 7.65 18.14 -0.68
N PRO A 596 6.85 18.96 -1.39
CA PRO A 596 6.99 20.42 -1.33
C PRO A 596 6.88 20.98 0.10
N PRO A 597 7.54 22.10 0.41
CA PRO A 597 7.41 22.74 1.72
C PRO A 597 5.94 23.04 2.08
N GLY A 598 5.54 22.74 3.32
CA GLY A 598 4.16 22.94 3.80
C GLY A 598 3.16 21.84 3.43
N SER A 599 3.52 20.88 2.57
CA SER A 599 2.62 19.80 2.13
C SER A 599 2.35 18.71 3.18
N VAL A 600 3.25 18.56 4.17
CA VAL A 600 3.21 17.47 5.19
C VAL A 600 2.86 17.99 6.59
N ALA A 601 2.56 19.28 6.76
CA ALA A 601 2.39 20.03 8.02
C ALA A 601 1.66 19.30 9.19
N GLY A 602 2.37 18.41 9.88
CA GLY A 602 1.87 17.51 10.93
C GLY A 602 0.91 16.41 10.43
N ARG A 603 0.59 16.35 9.15
CA ARG A 603 -0.45 15.47 8.60
C ARG A 603 0.02 14.80 7.32
N PHE A 604 -0.20 13.49 7.24
CA PHE A 604 0.25 12.71 6.11
C PHE A 604 -0.69 11.54 5.84
N ARG A 605 -1.27 11.46 4.65
CA ARG A 605 -2.15 10.34 4.28
C ARG A 605 -1.61 9.66 3.03
N THR A 606 -1.38 8.35 3.09
CA THR A 606 -0.85 7.60 1.95
C THR A 606 -1.56 6.26 1.77
N THR A 607 -1.70 5.86 0.51
CA THR A 607 -2.11 4.51 0.17
C THR A 607 -0.95 3.53 0.36
N GLU A 608 -1.20 2.47 1.12
CA GLU A 608 -0.32 1.31 1.18
C GLU A 608 -0.76 0.27 0.15
N GLN A 609 0.11 0.05 -0.83
CA GLN A 609 -0.12 -0.91 -1.91
C GLN A 609 -0.21 -2.33 -1.34
N GLY A 610 -1.22 -3.09 -1.75
CA GLY A 610 -1.47 -4.41 -1.17
C GLY A 610 -0.31 -5.39 -1.37
N GLU A 611 0.42 -5.29 -2.48
CA GLU A 611 1.66 -6.03 -2.75
C GLU A 611 2.81 -5.69 -1.79
N MET A 612 2.78 -4.50 -1.16
CA MET A 612 3.78 -4.05 -0.20
C MET A 612 3.37 -4.24 1.25
N ILE A 613 2.07 -4.43 1.54
CA ILE A 613 1.57 -4.57 2.92
C ILE A 613 2.30 -5.70 3.66
N ARG A 614 2.55 -6.84 3.01
CA ARG A 614 3.29 -7.94 3.63
C ARG A 614 4.75 -7.55 3.94
N PHE A 615 5.41 -6.82 3.05
CA PHE A 615 6.80 -6.41 3.22
C PHE A 615 6.99 -5.25 4.19
N LYS A 616 5.95 -4.46 4.46
CA LYS A 616 6.00 -3.35 5.43
C LYS A 616 5.39 -3.70 6.78
N PHE A 617 4.38 -4.57 6.80
CA PHE A 617 3.55 -4.82 7.98
C PHE A 617 3.30 -6.32 8.22
N GLY A 618 3.91 -7.24 7.47
CA GLY A 618 3.68 -8.68 7.64
C GLY A 618 4.15 -9.23 8.97
N LEU A 619 5.32 -8.78 9.44
CA LEU A 619 5.89 -9.16 10.75
C LEU A 619 5.90 -7.96 11.69
N PRO A 620 5.63 -8.15 13.01
CA PRO A 620 5.60 -7.04 13.98
C PRO A 620 6.87 -6.18 13.98
N GLY A 621 8.06 -6.80 13.96
CA GLY A 621 9.33 -6.07 13.95
C GLY A 621 9.52 -5.18 12.71
N ILE A 622 9.07 -5.67 11.54
CA ILE A 622 9.13 -4.90 10.28
C ILE A 622 8.11 -3.76 10.31
N ALA A 623 6.92 -4.02 10.86
CA ALA A 623 5.91 -2.99 11.06
C ALA A 623 6.43 -1.87 11.98
N GLU A 624 7.07 -2.20 13.10
CA GLU A 624 7.67 -1.22 14.01
C GLU A 624 8.71 -0.32 13.31
N GLN A 625 9.60 -0.91 12.51
CA GLN A 625 10.58 -0.16 11.70
C GLN A 625 9.91 0.81 10.73
N ASN A 626 8.91 0.34 9.97
CA ASN A 626 8.19 1.18 9.00
C ASN A 626 7.39 2.30 9.68
N LEU A 627 6.73 2.01 10.80
CA LEU A 627 6.00 3.01 11.57
C LEU A 627 6.93 4.12 12.09
N ASN A 628 8.15 3.75 12.52
CA ASN A 628 9.13 4.73 13.00
C ASN A 628 9.66 5.61 11.85
N LEU A 629 9.89 5.04 10.66
CA LEU A 629 10.25 5.80 9.47
C LEU A 629 9.17 6.82 9.09
N TYR A 630 7.89 6.43 9.10
CA TYR A 630 6.78 7.35 8.83
C TYR A 630 6.72 8.47 9.86
N LEU A 631 6.78 8.11 11.15
CA LEU A 631 6.69 9.06 12.25
C LEU A 631 7.81 10.12 12.19
N ALA A 632 9.05 9.67 12.04
CA ALA A 632 10.21 10.55 11.96
C ALA A 632 10.16 11.43 10.70
N ALA A 633 9.82 10.88 9.54
CA ALA A 633 9.79 11.64 8.29
C ALA A 633 8.73 12.74 8.30
N VAL A 634 7.54 12.46 8.84
CA VAL A 634 6.46 13.46 8.93
C VAL A 634 6.81 14.54 9.95
N LEU A 635 7.39 14.17 11.10
CA LEU A 635 7.86 15.14 12.08
C LEU A 635 8.96 16.05 11.49
N GLU A 636 9.94 15.46 10.81
CA GLU A 636 11.04 16.19 10.18
C GLU A 636 10.55 17.08 9.03
N ALA A 637 9.70 16.58 8.12
CA ALA A 637 9.13 17.39 7.05
C ALA A 637 8.28 18.57 7.57
N THR A 638 7.73 18.43 8.78
CA THR A 638 6.94 19.48 9.43
C THR A 638 7.82 20.56 10.06
N LEU A 639 8.88 20.17 10.76
CA LEU A 639 9.72 21.09 11.54
C LEU A 639 10.95 21.60 10.77
N LEU A 640 11.43 20.83 9.81
CA LEU A 640 12.60 21.09 8.96
C LEU A 640 12.24 20.84 7.49
N PRO A 641 11.33 21.65 6.89
CA PRO A 641 10.90 21.45 5.51
C PRO A 641 12.08 21.58 4.52
N PRO A 642 12.03 20.90 3.36
CA PRO A 642 13.07 21.00 2.35
C PRO A 642 13.16 22.41 1.76
N PRO A 643 14.28 22.78 1.11
CA PRO A 643 14.38 24.07 0.43
C PRO A 643 13.43 24.12 -0.81
N PRO A 644 12.83 25.28 -1.11
CA PRO A 644 12.10 25.46 -2.36
C PRO A 644 13.07 25.40 -3.56
N PRO A 645 12.63 24.92 -4.74
CA PRO A 645 13.52 24.81 -5.89
C PRO A 645 13.85 26.18 -6.48
N GLN A 646 15.09 26.33 -6.94
CA GLN A 646 15.56 27.53 -7.63
C GLN A 646 14.87 27.70 -8.99
N PRO A 647 14.71 28.93 -9.51
CA PRO A 647 14.07 29.17 -10.81
C PRO A 647 14.68 28.35 -11.95
N ALA A 648 16.00 28.30 -12.05
CA ALA A 648 16.69 27.51 -13.08
C ALA A 648 16.40 25.99 -12.99
N TRP A 649 16.17 25.47 -11.78
CA TRP A 649 15.78 24.05 -11.61
C TRP A 649 14.35 23.81 -12.12
N ARG A 650 13.45 24.79 -11.93
CA ARG A 650 12.08 24.72 -12.46
C ARG A 650 12.09 24.77 -13.98
N ASP A 651 12.80 25.74 -14.56
CA ASP A 651 12.90 25.88 -16.01
C ASP A 651 13.45 24.61 -16.67
N LEU A 652 14.48 23.99 -16.06
CA LEU A 652 15.01 22.73 -16.55
C LEU A 652 14.01 21.58 -16.39
N MET A 653 13.30 21.49 -15.27
CA MET A 653 12.26 20.46 -15.06
C MET A 653 11.08 20.63 -16.01
N ASP A 654 10.66 21.85 -16.33
CA ASP A 654 9.61 22.13 -17.32
C ASP A 654 10.05 21.63 -18.71
N GLN A 655 11.29 21.90 -19.11
CA GLN A 655 11.84 21.38 -20.38
C GLN A 655 11.94 19.85 -20.38
N MET A 656 12.50 19.26 -19.32
CA MET A 656 12.62 17.80 -19.19
C MET A 656 11.26 17.10 -19.18
N ALA A 657 10.25 17.70 -18.56
CA ALA A 657 8.89 17.19 -18.58
C ALA A 657 8.28 17.23 -19.99
N ALA A 658 8.49 18.31 -20.74
CA ALA A 658 8.04 18.44 -22.13
C ALA A 658 8.71 17.42 -23.06
N ASP A 659 10.02 17.24 -22.93
CA ASP A 659 10.77 16.24 -23.71
C ASP A 659 10.33 14.82 -23.36
N GLY A 660 10.17 14.53 -22.06
CA GLY A 660 9.78 13.22 -21.56
C GLY A 660 8.37 12.82 -21.97
N VAL A 661 7.38 13.73 -21.90
CA VAL A 661 6.00 13.43 -22.30
C VAL A 661 5.88 13.18 -23.80
N LYS A 662 6.65 13.93 -24.61
CA LYS A 662 6.72 13.71 -26.06
C LYS A 662 7.30 12.33 -26.34
N ALA A 663 8.50 12.03 -25.85
CA ALA A 663 9.14 10.73 -26.05
C ALA A 663 8.26 9.54 -25.59
N TYR A 664 7.57 9.69 -24.47
CA TYR A 664 6.63 8.69 -23.97
C TYR A 664 5.44 8.48 -24.92
N ARG A 665 4.78 9.56 -25.38
CA ARG A 665 3.59 9.47 -26.23
C ARG A 665 3.92 9.05 -27.66
N ASP A 666 5.07 9.45 -28.20
CA ASP A 666 5.58 9.01 -29.50
C ASP A 666 5.60 7.46 -29.58
N VAL A 667 5.95 6.79 -28.48
CA VAL A 667 5.93 5.31 -28.39
C VAL A 667 4.56 4.77 -28.02
N VAL A 668 3.98 5.23 -26.90
CA VAL A 668 2.82 4.57 -26.27
C VAL A 668 1.50 4.87 -26.99
N ARG A 669 1.39 6.05 -27.64
CA ARG A 669 0.17 6.49 -28.34
C ARG A 669 0.34 6.50 -29.86
N GLU A 670 1.47 7.01 -30.35
CA GLU A 670 1.62 7.34 -31.77
C GLU A 670 2.21 6.19 -32.58
N HIS A 671 3.06 5.33 -31.98
CA HIS A 671 3.65 4.21 -32.70
C HIS A 671 2.59 3.17 -33.07
N PRO A 672 2.36 2.89 -34.37
CA PRO A 672 1.23 2.09 -34.84
C PRO A 672 1.25 0.65 -34.30
N ASP A 673 2.45 0.07 -34.19
CA ASP A 673 2.62 -1.32 -33.79
C ASP A 673 2.67 -1.53 -32.27
N PHE A 674 2.64 -0.46 -31.46
CA PHE A 674 2.91 -0.56 -30.03
C PHE A 674 1.89 -1.41 -29.27
N VAL A 675 0.60 -1.24 -29.58
CA VAL A 675 -0.47 -2.01 -28.91
C VAL A 675 -0.36 -3.50 -29.24
N GLU A 676 0.00 -3.84 -30.47
CA GLU A 676 0.19 -5.23 -30.88
C GLU A 676 1.43 -5.83 -30.21
N TYR A 677 2.56 -5.11 -30.24
CA TYR A 677 3.79 -5.50 -29.55
C TYR A 677 3.56 -5.71 -28.06
N PHE A 678 2.87 -4.79 -27.38
CA PHE A 678 2.55 -4.90 -25.96
C PHE A 678 1.77 -6.18 -25.62
N ARG A 679 0.77 -6.54 -26.44
CA ARG A 679 -0.04 -7.74 -26.23
C ARG A 679 0.73 -9.04 -26.49
N GLN A 680 1.68 -9.03 -27.41
CA GLN A 680 2.51 -10.20 -27.72
C GLN A 680 3.68 -10.35 -26.74
N SER A 681 4.39 -9.27 -26.41
CA SER A 681 5.58 -9.31 -25.56
C SER A 681 5.25 -9.52 -24.08
N THR A 682 4.05 -9.12 -23.61
CA THR A 682 3.66 -9.19 -22.19
C THR A 682 2.51 -10.17 -21.94
N PRO A 683 2.31 -10.66 -20.70
CA PRO A 683 1.18 -11.50 -20.34
C PRO A 683 -0.13 -10.69 -20.08
N GLU A 684 -0.29 -9.46 -20.62
CA GLU A 684 -1.44 -8.60 -20.32
C GLU A 684 -2.80 -9.28 -20.50
N GLN A 685 -2.93 -10.07 -21.56
CA GLN A 685 -4.18 -10.74 -21.90
C GLN A 685 -4.49 -11.85 -20.88
N GLU A 686 -3.45 -12.58 -20.48
CA GLU A 686 -3.53 -13.66 -19.51
C GLU A 686 -3.89 -13.12 -18.13
N LEU A 687 -3.31 -11.99 -17.70
CA LEU A 687 -3.63 -11.33 -16.42
C LEU A 687 -5.14 -11.10 -16.22
N GLY A 688 -5.86 -10.76 -17.29
CA GLY A 688 -7.30 -10.54 -17.24
C GLY A 688 -8.11 -11.82 -17.02
N ARG A 689 -7.58 -12.98 -17.42
CA ARG A 689 -8.20 -14.31 -17.26
C ARG A 689 -8.01 -14.87 -15.85
N LEU A 690 -6.97 -14.42 -15.17
CA LEU A 690 -6.62 -14.94 -13.86
C LEU A 690 -7.64 -14.50 -12.78
N PRO A 691 -7.86 -15.31 -11.72
CA PRO A 691 -8.63 -14.91 -10.56
C PRO A 691 -7.86 -13.92 -9.64
N LEU A 692 -7.23 -12.89 -10.23
CA LEU A 692 -6.48 -11.86 -9.52
C LEU A 692 -7.40 -10.76 -9.00
N GLY A 693 -7.49 -10.66 -7.66
CA GLY A 693 -8.28 -9.63 -6.98
C GLY A 693 -9.78 -9.66 -7.33
N SER A 694 -10.58 -8.84 -6.66
CA SER A 694 -12.02 -8.78 -6.92
C SER A 694 -12.38 -7.99 -8.20
N ARG A 695 -11.43 -7.23 -8.75
CA ARG A 695 -11.66 -6.21 -9.80
C ARG A 695 -11.50 -6.73 -11.24
N PRO A 696 -12.32 -6.28 -12.20
CA PRO A 696 -12.06 -6.51 -13.63
C PRO A 696 -10.81 -5.76 -14.13
N ALA A 697 -10.10 -6.32 -15.11
CA ALA A 697 -8.84 -5.77 -15.63
C ALA A 697 -9.01 -4.49 -16.51
N LYS A 698 -10.17 -4.31 -17.15
CA LYS A 698 -10.45 -3.17 -18.05
C LYS A 698 -11.71 -2.41 -17.61
N ARG A 699 -11.75 -1.10 -17.87
CA ARG A 699 -12.95 -0.28 -17.63
C ARG A 699 -13.99 -0.47 -18.75
N ARG A 700 -13.54 -0.59 -20.01
CA ARG A 700 -14.32 -0.87 -21.24
C ARG A 700 -13.43 -1.58 -22.27
N ALA A 701 -13.98 -2.08 -23.38
CA ALA A 701 -13.17 -2.58 -24.51
C ALA A 701 -12.48 -1.40 -25.23
N GLY A 702 -11.18 -1.48 -25.50
CA GLY A 702 -10.40 -0.40 -26.16
C GLY A 702 -8.88 -0.58 -26.17
N GLY A 703 -8.16 0.50 -26.49
CA GLY A 703 -6.69 0.63 -26.50
C GLY A 703 -6.07 0.86 -25.11
N ILE A 704 -4.85 1.42 -25.03
CA ILE A 704 -4.12 1.61 -23.76
C ILE A 704 -4.83 2.61 -22.83
N GLU A 705 -5.58 3.56 -23.37
CA GLU A 705 -6.40 4.50 -22.60
C GLU A 705 -7.46 3.78 -21.76
N SER A 706 -7.97 2.64 -22.27
CA SER A 706 -8.96 1.80 -21.57
C SER A 706 -8.33 0.84 -20.56
N LEU A 707 -7.01 0.65 -20.62
CA LEU A 707 -6.25 -0.17 -19.69
C LEU A 707 -5.99 0.62 -18.40
N ARG A 708 -6.18 -0.04 -17.25
CA ARG A 708 -5.88 0.55 -15.95
C ARG A 708 -4.38 0.56 -15.68
N ALA A 709 -3.94 1.38 -14.74
CA ALA A 709 -2.53 1.48 -14.37
C ALA A 709 -1.93 0.16 -13.85
N ILE A 710 -2.71 -0.67 -13.14
CA ILE A 710 -2.20 -1.93 -12.57
C ILE A 710 -1.83 -2.95 -13.67
N PRO A 711 -2.73 -3.36 -14.59
CA PRO A 711 -2.34 -4.24 -15.70
C PRO A 711 -1.25 -3.66 -16.60
N TRP A 712 -1.23 -2.33 -16.78
CA TRP A 712 -0.19 -1.65 -17.53
C TRP A 712 1.20 -1.87 -16.92
N ILE A 713 1.38 -1.53 -15.64
CA ILE A 713 2.67 -1.66 -14.94
C ILE A 713 3.04 -3.12 -14.76
N PHE A 714 2.05 -3.97 -14.44
CA PHE A 714 2.28 -5.36 -14.15
C PHE A 714 2.67 -6.16 -15.40
N GLY A 715 2.06 -5.90 -16.56
CA GLY A 715 2.43 -6.54 -17.83
C GLY A 715 3.91 -6.37 -18.14
N TRP A 716 4.43 -5.14 -18.03
CA TRP A 716 5.85 -4.84 -18.26
C TRP A 716 6.78 -5.28 -17.12
N THR A 717 6.23 -5.48 -15.92
CA THR A 717 6.98 -6.03 -14.79
C THR A 717 7.30 -7.50 -15.01
N GLN A 718 6.35 -8.27 -15.54
CA GLN A 718 6.51 -9.69 -15.81
C GLN A 718 7.62 -10.00 -16.83
N THR A 719 7.86 -9.08 -17.77
CA THR A 719 8.85 -9.25 -18.86
C THR A 719 10.21 -8.60 -18.58
N ARG A 720 10.38 -8.00 -17.38
CA ARG A 720 11.61 -7.30 -16.97
C ARG A 720 12.00 -6.08 -17.81
N LEU A 721 11.13 -5.60 -18.70
CA LEU A 721 11.40 -4.35 -19.43
C LEU A 721 11.09 -3.12 -18.57
N MET A 722 10.11 -3.19 -17.66
CA MET A 722 9.73 -2.08 -16.77
C MET A 722 9.39 -0.76 -17.49
N LEU A 723 9.01 -0.84 -18.77
CA LEU A 723 8.83 0.30 -19.68
C LEU A 723 8.08 1.51 -19.06
N PRO A 724 6.96 1.33 -18.32
CA PRO A 724 6.20 2.44 -17.77
C PRO A 724 6.94 3.32 -16.77
N ALA A 725 8.03 2.82 -16.18
CA ALA A 725 8.71 3.49 -15.09
C ALA A 725 9.83 4.41 -15.56
N TRP A 726 10.44 4.13 -16.71
CA TRP A 726 11.63 4.85 -17.18
C TRP A 726 11.44 5.54 -18.54
N LEU A 727 10.50 5.09 -19.39
CA LEU A 727 10.34 5.66 -20.74
C LEU A 727 10.10 7.17 -20.69
N GLY A 728 10.93 7.92 -21.43
CA GLY A 728 10.95 9.38 -21.49
C GLY A 728 12.05 10.01 -20.62
N TRP A 729 12.59 9.30 -19.62
CA TRP A 729 13.74 9.80 -18.84
C TRP A 729 15.02 9.82 -19.65
N GLU A 730 15.23 8.81 -20.51
CA GLU A 730 16.41 8.73 -21.36
C GLU A 730 16.50 9.95 -22.28
N THR A 731 15.39 10.32 -22.93
CA THR A 731 15.34 11.47 -23.83
C THR A 731 15.52 12.78 -23.05
N ALA A 732 14.78 12.96 -21.94
CA ALA A 732 14.84 14.17 -21.13
C ALA A 732 16.24 14.44 -20.56
N LEU A 733 16.91 13.42 -20.01
CA LEU A 733 18.25 13.55 -19.43
C LEU A 733 19.31 13.74 -20.51
N ASN A 734 19.26 12.98 -21.61
CA ASN A 734 20.23 13.12 -22.70
C ASN A 734 20.14 14.49 -23.37
N ASN A 735 18.93 15.02 -23.59
CA ASN A 735 18.74 16.36 -24.14
C ASN A 735 19.29 17.44 -23.20
N ALA A 736 19.02 17.33 -21.90
CA ALA A 736 19.56 18.26 -20.91
C ALA A 736 21.10 18.24 -20.87
N LEU A 737 21.72 17.05 -20.94
CA LEU A 737 23.17 16.92 -21.01
C LEU A 737 23.75 17.48 -22.31
N ALA A 738 23.12 17.22 -23.46
CA ALA A 738 23.51 17.76 -24.75
C ALA A 738 23.40 19.29 -24.79
N ALA A 739 22.44 19.87 -24.06
CA ALA A 739 22.28 21.31 -23.89
C ALA A 739 23.26 21.92 -22.85
N GLY A 740 24.22 21.15 -22.34
CA GLY A 740 25.24 21.62 -21.39
C GLY A 740 24.75 21.77 -19.94
N GLN A 741 23.59 21.20 -19.58
CA GLN A 741 22.98 21.34 -18.25
C GLN A 741 23.51 20.34 -17.20
N GLY A 742 24.56 19.57 -17.52
CA GLY A 742 25.16 18.58 -16.61
C GLY A 742 25.50 19.11 -15.21
N PRO A 743 26.17 20.28 -15.08
CA PRO A 743 26.43 20.88 -13.77
C PRO A 743 25.16 21.22 -12.98
N LEU A 744 24.10 21.69 -13.66
CA LEU A 744 22.82 22.02 -13.02
C LEU A 744 22.09 20.78 -12.54
N LEU A 745 22.10 19.69 -13.33
CA LEU A 745 21.55 18.39 -12.93
C LEU A 745 22.28 17.82 -11.70
N ALA A 746 23.61 17.93 -11.65
CA ALA A 746 24.40 17.52 -10.50
C ALA A 746 24.04 18.34 -9.25
N GLN A 747 23.90 19.66 -9.39
CA GLN A 747 23.44 20.54 -8.30
C GLN A 747 22.04 20.17 -7.81
N MET A 748 21.09 19.94 -8.72
CA MET A 748 19.73 19.50 -8.37
C MET A 748 19.77 18.18 -7.60
N ARG A 749 20.61 17.23 -8.01
CA ARG A 749 20.73 15.93 -7.33
C ARG A 749 21.32 16.05 -5.92
N GLU A 750 22.23 16.98 -5.71
CA GLU A 750 22.86 17.19 -4.40
C GLU A 750 21.93 17.97 -3.45
N GLN A 751 21.29 19.03 -3.95
CA GLN A 751 20.66 20.06 -3.12
C GLN A 751 19.13 20.01 -3.10
N TRP A 752 18.50 19.28 -4.04
CA TRP A 752 17.04 19.19 -4.13
C TRP A 752 16.53 17.78 -3.84
N PRO A 753 15.96 17.53 -2.64
CA PRO A 753 15.48 16.22 -2.24
C PRO A 753 14.50 15.57 -3.24
N PHE A 754 13.62 16.37 -3.86
CA PHE A 754 12.72 15.89 -4.91
C PHE A 754 13.48 15.25 -6.07
N PHE A 755 14.41 15.98 -6.70
CA PHE A 755 15.12 15.46 -7.86
C PHE A 755 15.98 14.24 -7.51
N ARG A 756 16.68 14.29 -6.37
CA ARG A 756 17.44 13.14 -5.85
C ARG A 756 16.57 11.90 -5.72
N THR A 757 15.44 12.00 -5.02
CA THR A 757 14.54 10.85 -4.81
C THR A 757 13.93 10.33 -6.12
N ARG A 758 13.71 11.19 -7.13
CA ARG A 758 13.23 10.73 -8.45
C ARG A 758 14.30 9.94 -9.19
N ILE A 759 15.54 10.40 -9.18
CA ILE A 759 16.66 9.66 -9.77
C ILE A 759 16.93 8.36 -9.02
N ASP A 760 16.90 8.36 -7.68
CA ASP A 760 17.10 7.13 -6.89
C ASP A 760 16.00 6.09 -7.18
N MET A 761 14.75 6.54 -7.37
CA MET A 761 13.65 5.64 -7.77
C MET A 761 13.85 5.09 -9.19
N LEU A 762 14.23 5.94 -10.14
CA LEU A 762 14.55 5.52 -11.51
C LEU A 762 15.69 4.48 -11.50
N GLU A 763 16.75 4.76 -10.76
CA GLU A 763 17.90 3.88 -10.58
C GLU A 763 17.50 2.50 -10.02
N MET A 764 16.60 2.47 -9.02
CA MET A 764 16.09 1.22 -8.48
C MET A 764 15.32 0.38 -9.50
N VAL A 765 14.48 1.02 -10.31
CA VAL A 765 13.72 0.28 -11.35
C VAL A 765 14.64 -0.22 -12.45
N LEU A 766 15.60 0.60 -12.89
CA LEU A 766 16.61 0.19 -13.87
C LEU A 766 17.45 -0.99 -13.36
N ALA A 767 17.77 -1.03 -12.06
CA ALA A 767 18.48 -2.17 -11.45
C ALA A 767 17.64 -3.47 -11.42
N LYS A 768 16.31 -3.37 -11.53
CA LYS A 768 15.41 -4.53 -11.66
C LYS A 768 15.14 -4.89 -13.12
N ALA A 769 15.29 -3.96 -14.06
CA ALA A 769 15.12 -4.25 -15.48
C ALA A 769 16.19 -5.23 -15.98
N ASP A 770 15.85 -6.05 -16.97
CA ASP A 770 16.74 -7.05 -17.54
C ASP A 770 16.46 -7.21 -19.04
N ALA A 771 17.33 -6.64 -19.87
CA ALA A 771 17.17 -6.60 -21.32
C ALA A 771 17.27 -7.99 -21.96
N GLN A 772 18.07 -8.90 -21.38
CA GLN A 772 18.24 -10.26 -21.90
C GLN A 772 16.97 -11.08 -21.66
N ILE A 773 16.35 -10.92 -20.48
CA ILE A 773 15.05 -11.54 -20.22
C ILE A 773 13.99 -10.93 -21.15
N ALA A 774 13.92 -9.61 -21.30
CA ALA A 774 12.95 -9.00 -22.21
C ALA A 774 13.11 -9.48 -23.66
N GLU A 775 14.35 -9.65 -24.13
CA GLU A 775 14.66 -10.23 -25.44
C GLU A 775 14.17 -11.68 -25.56
N ALA A 776 14.29 -12.48 -24.50
CA ALA A 776 13.79 -13.86 -24.49
C ALA A 776 12.28 -13.96 -24.75
N TYR A 777 11.51 -13.04 -24.16
CA TYR A 777 10.06 -12.96 -24.40
C TYR A 777 9.78 -12.59 -25.85
N ASP A 778 10.52 -11.63 -26.40
CA ASP A 778 10.38 -11.24 -27.80
C ASP A 778 10.67 -12.41 -28.75
N GLN A 779 11.82 -13.06 -28.57
CA GLN A 779 12.24 -14.20 -29.41
C GLN A 779 11.22 -15.35 -29.36
N ARG A 780 10.56 -15.56 -28.21
CA ARG A 780 9.62 -16.66 -28.04
C ARG A 780 8.18 -16.33 -28.45
N LEU A 781 7.73 -15.08 -28.24
CA LEU A 781 6.30 -14.71 -28.31
C LEU A 781 5.97 -13.74 -29.43
N VAL A 782 6.93 -12.96 -29.91
CA VAL A 782 6.67 -11.80 -30.77
C VAL A 782 6.94 -12.13 -32.23
N GLN A 783 6.04 -11.68 -33.11
CA GLN A 783 6.17 -11.89 -34.55
C GLN A 783 7.37 -11.13 -35.14
N PRO A 784 8.03 -11.65 -36.20
CA PRO A 784 9.25 -11.07 -36.75
C PRO A 784 9.19 -9.58 -37.12
N HIS A 785 8.03 -9.11 -37.60
CA HIS A 785 7.87 -7.71 -38.02
C HIS A 785 7.86 -6.71 -36.85
N LEU A 786 7.60 -7.18 -35.62
CA LEU A 786 7.57 -6.36 -34.39
C LEU A 786 8.90 -6.38 -33.62
N LEU A 787 9.80 -7.31 -33.93
CA LEU A 787 11.11 -7.43 -33.28
C LEU A 787 11.96 -6.15 -33.35
N PRO A 788 11.95 -5.35 -34.44
CA PRO A 788 12.68 -4.08 -34.47
C PRO A 788 12.25 -3.10 -33.38
N LEU A 789 10.95 -3.04 -33.06
CA LEU A 789 10.44 -2.19 -31.96
C LEU A 789 10.98 -2.67 -30.61
N GLY A 790 10.98 -3.98 -30.36
CA GLY A 790 11.54 -4.54 -29.13
C GLY A 790 13.03 -4.23 -28.95
N THR A 791 13.82 -4.33 -30.04
CA THR A 791 15.24 -3.93 -30.03
C THR A 791 15.40 -2.44 -29.74
N GLN A 792 14.61 -1.58 -30.39
CA GLN A 792 14.63 -0.14 -30.13
C GLN A 792 14.33 0.18 -28.65
N LEU A 793 13.34 -0.48 -28.04
CA LEU A 793 12.99 -0.25 -26.63
C LEU A 793 14.11 -0.72 -25.69
N ARG A 794 14.80 -1.83 -25.99
CA ARG A 794 15.97 -2.27 -25.21
C ARG A 794 17.18 -1.34 -25.38
N ASP A 795 17.36 -0.76 -26.56
CA ASP A 795 18.40 0.26 -26.79
C ASP A 795 18.11 1.53 -25.97
N LEU A 796 16.85 1.96 -25.89
CA LEU A 796 16.44 3.08 -25.03
C LEU A 796 16.66 2.77 -23.54
N LEU A 797 16.38 1.53 -23.10
CA LEU A 797 16.69 1.09 -21.73
C LEU A 797 18.20 1.20 -21.44
N SER A 798 19.05 0.75 -22.36
CA SER A 798 20.51 0.85 -22.23
C SER A 798 20.96 2.31 -22.10
N GLN A 799 20.41 3.21 -22.92
CA GLN A 799 20.67 4.65 -22.83
C GLN A 799 20.22 5.22 -21.49
N SER A 800 19.05 4.81 -20.98
CA SER A 800 18.57 5.21 -19.66
C SER A 800 19.52 4.77 -18.53
N CYS A 801 20.06 3.56 -18.60
CA CYS A 801 21.05 3.08 -17.63
C CYS A 801 22.34 3.90 -17.68
N GLN A 802 22.87 4.15 -18.88
CA GLN A 802 24.12 4.89 -19.08
C GLN A 802 24.00 6.34 -18.59
N VAL A 803 22.91 7.02 -18.92
CA VAL A 803 22.72 8.43 -18.53
C VAL A 803 22.55 8.58 -17.02
N VAL A 804 21.86 7.64 -16.36
CA VAL A 804 21.74 7.63 -14.89
C VAL A 804 23.08 7.35 -14.23
N LEU A 805 23.85 6.36 -14.68
CA LEU A 805 25.20 6.09 -14.16
C LEU A 805 26.14 7.30 -14.31
N SER A 806 26.07 7.99 -15.46
CA SER A 806 26.84 9.20 -15.71
C SER A 806 26.43 10.33 -14.75
N LEU A 807 25.13 10.54 -14.56
CA LEU A 807 24.59 11.56 -13.65
C LEU A 807 24.94 11.28 -12.18
N THR A 808 24.92 10.02 -11.76
CA THR A 808 25.21 9.63 -10.37
C THR A 808 26.71 9.45 -10.09
N GLY A 809 27.55 9.38 -11.14
CA GLY A 809 28.97 9.08 -11.02
C GLY A 809 29.25 7.64 -10.56
N GLN A 810 28.26 6.74 -10.66
CA GLN A 810 28.37 5.35 -10.22
C GLN A 810 28.84 4.44 -11.37
N GLN A 811 29.51 3.33 -11.04
CA GLN A 811 29.86 2.28 -12.01
C GLN A 811 28.80 1.19 -12.13
N VAL A 812 27.97 1.04 -11.11
CA VAL A 812 26.90 0.04 -11.00
C VAL A 812 25.70 0.73 -10.38
N LEU A 813 24.50 0.48 -10.93
CA LEU A 813 23.26 1.04 -10.40
C LEU A 813 23.07 0.60 -8.93
N LEU A 814 22.58 1.50 -8.09
CA LEU A 814 22.34 1.31 -6.65
C LEU A 814 23.62 1.07 -5.82
N ALA A 815 24.79 1.55 -6.25
CA ALA A 815 26.01 1.45 -5.45
C ALA A 815 25.91 2.16 -4.09
N HIS A 816 25.01 3.14 -3.96
CA HIS A 816 24.72 3.85 -2.71
C HIS A 816 23.82 3.05 -1.73
N SER A 817 23.21 1.95 -2.18
CA SER A 817 22.33 1.08 -1.37
C SER A 817 22.74 -0.40 -1.53
N PRO A 818 23.91 -0.80 -0.99
CA PRO A 818 24.49 -2.12 -1.23
C PRO A 818 23.61 -3.28 -0.73
N GLU A 819 22.91 -3.10 0.39
CA GLU A 819 21.98 -4.10 0.94
C GLU A 819 20.77 -4.34 0.01
N THR A 820 20.16 -3.27 -0.51
CA THR A 820 19.08 -3.38 -1.51
C THR A 820 19.56 -4.12 -2.77
N LEU A 821 20.76 -3.78 -3.25
CA LEU A 821 21.35 -4.41 -4.42
C LEU A 821 21.63 -5.90 -4.18
N GLU A 822 22.04 -6.28 -2.96
CA GLU A 822 22.23 -7.66 -2.53
C GLU A 822 20.90 -8.44 -2.57
N PHE A 823 19.83 -7.88 -2.01
CA PHE A 823 18.50 -8.51 -2.04
C PHE A 823 17.95 -8.66 -3.46
N ILE A 824 18.19 -7.69 -4.35
CA ILE A 824 17.83 -7.82 -5.77
C ILE A 824 18.61 -8.98 -6.43
N ARG A 825 19.92 -9.08 -6.19
CA ARG A 825 20.76 -10.16 -6.74
C ARG A 825 20.36 -11.54 -6.23
N LEU A 826 20.04 -11.66 -4.93
CA LEU A 826 19.56 -12.90 -4.34
C LEU A 826 18.28 -13.37 -5.03
N ARG A 827 17.28 -12.49 -5.17
CA ARG A 827 16.00 -12.81 -5.81
C ARG A 827 16.15 -13.14 -7.30
N ASN A 828 17.03 -12.44 -8.01
CA ASN A 828 17.31 -12.71 -9.42
C ASN A 828 17.70 -14.18 -9.68
N THR A 829 18.46 -14.80 -8.76
CA THR A 829 18.86 -16.23 -8.86
C THR A 829 17.67 -17.18 -9.01
N TYR A 830 16.52 -16.83 -8.42
CA TYR A 830 15.29 -17.63 -8.47
C TYR A 830 14.28 -17.11 -9.50
N LEU A 831 14.37 -15.83 -9.88
CA LEU A 831 13.50 -15.22 -10.88
C LEU A 831 13.85 -15.64 -12.30
N ASP A 832 15.13 -15.77 -12.64
CA ASP A 832 15.57 -16.11 -13.99
C ASP A 832 14.92 -17.39 -14.55
N PRO A 833 14.96 -18.54 -13.83
CA PRO A 833 14.29 -19.74 -14.32
C PRO A 833 12.76 -19.56 -14.43
N LEU A 834 12.13 -18.78 -13.54
CA LEU A 834 10.69 -18.48 -13.63
C LEU A 834 10.35 -17.67 -14.89
N HIS A 835 11.19 -16.70 -15.27
CA HIS A 835 10.95 -15.89 -16.47
C HIS A 835 11.05 -16.72 -17.74
N ARG A 836 12.08 -17.58 -17.84
CA ARG A 836 12.28 -18.46 -18.99
C ARG A 836 11.14 -19.48 -19.11
N LEU A 837 10.74 -20.06 -17.98
CA LEU A 837 9.58 -20.96 -17.92
C LEU A 837 8.29 -20.22 -18.30
N GLN A 838 8.04 -19.01 -17.80
CA GLN A 838 6.85 -18.23 -18.15
C GLN A 838 6.76 -17.93 -19.65
N ALA A 839 7.86 -17.55 -20.30
CA ALA A 839 7.87 -17.31 -21.74
C ALA A 839 7.45 -18.56 -22.53
N GLU A 840 7.94 -19.75 -22.12
CA GLU A 840 7.54 -21.02 -22.71
C GLU A 840 6.07 -21.36 -22.46
N LEU A 841 5.60 -21.18 -21.22
CA LEU A 841 4.20 -21.43 -20.83
C LEU A 841 3.23 -20.52 -21.59
N LEU A 842 3.59 -19.25 -21.81
CA LEU A 842 2.80 -18.30 -22.61
C LEU A 842 2.70 -18.75 -24.07
N ALA A 843 3.82 -19.18 -24.68
CA ALA A 843 3.81 -19.68 -26.05
C ALA A 843 2.88 -20.89 -26.19
N ARG A 844 3.03 -21.90 -25.32
CA ARG A 844 2.18 -23.10 -25.31
C ARG A 844 0.71 -22.77 -25.07
N SER A 845 0.42 -21.87 -24.13
CA SER A 845 -0.95 -21.47 -23.80
C SER A 845 -1.65 -20.79 -24.98
N ARG A 846 -0.95 -19.85 -25.64
CA ARG A 846 -1.48 -19.10 -26.80
C ARG A 846 -1.71 -19.99 -28.01
N ASP A 847 -0.82 -20.96 -28.27
CA ASP A 847 -0.95 -21.91 -29.37
C ASP A 847 -2.11 -22.90 -29.14
N ARG A 848 -2.23 -23.42 -27.91
CA ARG A 848 -3.19 -24.50 -27.60
C ARG A 848 -4.58 -24.00 -27.19
N GLN A 849 -4.74 -22.71 -26.88
CA GLN A 849 -5.95 -22.15 -26.26
C GLN A 849 -6.41 -23.01 -25.05
N ALA A 850 -5.46 -23.34 -24.18
CA ALA A 850 -5.67 -24.30 -23.10
C ALA A 850 -6.77 -23.87 -22.13
N ALA A 851 -7.50 -24.84 -21.58
CA ALA A 851 -8.49 -24.59 -20.53
C ALA A 851 -7.80 -24.08 -19.25
N LEU A 852 -8.46 -23.17 -18.52
CA LEU A 852 -7.94 -22.53 -17.30
C LEU A 852 -7.51 -23.53 -16.20
N ASP A 853 -8.13 -24.71 -16.16
CA ASP A 853 -7.83 -25.74 -15.16
C ASP A 853 -6.67 -26.67 -15.56
N SER A 854 -6.08 -26.48 -16.75
CA SER A 854 -4.96 -27.30 -17.23
C SER A 854 -3.69 -27.09 -16.38
N PRO A 855 -2.81 -28.11 -16.25
CA PRO A 855 -1.51 -27.96 -15.60
C PRO A 855 -0.67 -26.81 -16.18
N LEU A 856 -0.80 -26.57 -17.49
CA LEU A 856 -0.15 -25.48 -18.21
C LEU A 856 -0.58 -24.09 -17.69
N GLU A 857 -1.88 -23.84 -17.60
CA GLU A 857 -2.43 -22.56 -17.10
C GLU A 857 -2.13 -22.38 -15.60
N GLN A 858 -2.17 -23.46 -14.82
CA GLN A 858 -1.79 -23.42 -13.41
C GLN A 858 -0.30 -23.10 -13.24
N ALA A 859 0.58 -23.69 -14.05
CA ALA A 859 2.01 -23.37 -14.04
C ALA A 859 2.23 -21.89 -14.42
N LEU A 860 1.52 -21.38 -15.43
CA LEU A 860 1.59 -19.98 -15.84
C LEU A 860 1.19 -19.06 -14.68
N LEU A 861 0.10 -19.38 -13.99
CA LEU A 861 -0.35 -18.67 -12.79
C LEU A 861 0.71 -18.64 -11.69
N VAL A 862 1.39 -19.76 -11.44
CA VAL A 862 2.46 -19.84 -10.43
C VAL A 862 3.60 -18.90 -10.81
N THR A 863 4.01 -18.88 -12.08
CA THR A 863 5.08 -17.98 -12.53
C THR A 863 4.71 -16.52 -12.39
N ILE A 864 3.49 -16.13 -12.75
CA ILE A 864 3.01 -14.74 -12.68
C ILE A 864 3.05 -14.24 -11.22
N ALA A 865 2.59 -15.09 -10.30
CA ALA A 865 2.61 -14.80 -8.88
C ALA A 865 4.03 -14.74 -8.30
N GLY A 866 4.88 -15.72 -8.64
CA GLY A 866 6.26 -15.76 -8.17
C GLY A 866 7.06 -14.55 -8.64
N ILE A 867 6.96 -14.20 -9.92
CA ILE A 867 7.65 -13.03 -10.48
C ILE A 867 7.20 -11.74 -9.80
N ALA A 868 5.90 -11.59 -9.52
CA ALA A 868 5.39 -10.44 -8.76
C ALA A 868 5.95 -10.36 -7.34
N ALA A 869 5.96 -11.48 -6.63
CA ALA A 869 6.48 -11.57 -5.27
C ALA A 869 7.99 -11.29 -5.21
N GLY A 870 8.75 -11.70 -6.23
CA GLY A 870 10.19 -11.45 -6.32
C GLY A 870 10.54 -10.01 -6.72
N LEU A 871 9.83 -9.41 -7.66
CA LEU A 871 10.11 -8.05 -8.13
C LEU A 871 9.57 -6.96 -7.21
N ARG A 872 8.50 -7.25 -6.46
CA ARG A 872 7.83 -6.31 -5.55
C ARG A 872 7.42 -5.04 -6.31
N ASN A 873 7.88 -3.87 -5.87
CA ASN A 873 7.55 -2.57 -6.46
C ASN A 873 8.45 -2.22 -7.67
N THR A 874 7.88 -1.79 -8.79
CA THR A 874 8.60 -1.55 -10.07
C THR A 874 8.13 -0.30 -10.84
N GLY A 875 7.09 0.31 -10.32
CA GLY A 875 6.08 1.16 -10.95
C GLY A 875 5.00 1.22 -9.89
#